data_AF-A0A537H3V6-F1
#
_entry.id   AF-A0A537H3V6-F1
#
_cell.length_a   1.000
_cell.length_b   1.000
_cell.length_c   1.000
_cell.angle_alpha   90.00
_cell.angle_beta   90.00
_cell.angle_gamma   90.00
#
_symmetry.space_group_name_H-M   'P 1'
#
loop_
_entity.id
_entity.type
_entity.pdbx_description
1 polymer ?
#
loop_
_entity_poly.entity_id
_entity_poly.type
_entity_poly.pdbx_seq_one_letter_code
_entity_poly.pdbx_strand_id
1 'polypeptide(L)'
;MPEINPEEFALPYFREIGFNRRKCPSCGSNYWAAPEQTTCGEVPCAPYSFIGTPPTKRPYSLAEMRIQFMDYFAERGHTRIKPYPIVARWRNDVYLVGASIYDFQPYVTEGSMPPPANPLVISQPCIRFTDIEQVGAAGRHMSIFEMGGAHAFNYPNKEIYWKDDTIRYHHKLLSDVMGVPSESITYKEHFWSGGGNAGPDLEGIVAGLEISTLVFMQYKVQGEELIPLPIRTVDTGYGMERWAWLSQGSPSGFHAVYGPLLTQVVEMAKVDLDESTLSSLTRAAGIYGASSRSSRDAYVEATALQTGRDKEAFRPVVQTLEAAYAITDHTKSISFLLAEGVVPSNVGEGYLTRLIIRRAARLARQLGILQELPDIIEGQIKLWGGDFRLLREMRGEILEGLRIEVEKYEETISKGSEAVLRLSKELSGQGIRKIPTDQLVLLYDSQGLAPEIVRESAEKVGVEVDVPENFLTLVAERHSKPTSSLEASSSNPEWEENLKDLPVTRAIYYDDAYQTSFQAKIVAKVGENAVVLDQTCFYPEGGGQPADHGELRFADKKLKVTDVQKFGNTVVHFLDQPIDQEIELVEGEIDWQRRVNLMRHHTGTHALIGAARRVLGEHVWQAGAQKEVESSRLDVTHYREISAKERERI
;
A
#
# COMPACT_ATOMS: atom_id res chain seq x y z
N MET A 1 12.32 3.05 20.44
CA MET A 1 12.04 4.38 19.85
C MET A 1 13.18 5.30 20.26
N PRO A 2 13.67 6.17 19.37
CA PRO A 2 14.65 7.18 19.74
C PRO A 2 14.09 8.04 20.89
N GLU A 3 14.92 8.46 21.83
CA GLU A 3 14.53 9.45 22.82
C GLU A 3 14.38 10.80 22.11
N ILE A 4 13.14 11.23 21.85
CA ILE A 4 12.84 12.47 21.13
C ILE A 4 12.98 13.63 22.12
N ASN A 5 13.72 14.68 21.73
CA ASN A 5 13.79 15.91 22.51
C ASN A 5 12.36 16.46 22.71
N PRO A 6 11.88 16.65 23.96
CA PRO A 6 10.55 17.22 24.22
C PRO A 6 10.31 18.59 23.58
N GLU A 7 11.37 19.34 23.28
CA GLU A 7 11.28 20.61 22.55
C GLU A 7 10.74 20.45 21.12
N GLU A 8 10.87 19.27 20.51
CA GLU A 8 10.34 18.96 19.17
C GLU A 8 8.82 19.13 19.06
N PHE A 9 8.12 19.05 20.19
CA PHE A 9 6.66 19.14 20.30
C PHE A 9 6.18 20.44 20.96
N ALA A 10 7.08 21.28 21.46
CA ALA A 10 6.75 22.52 22.16
C ALA A 10 6.41 23.67 21.19
N LEU A 11 5.28 23.55 20.51
CA LEU A 11 4.88 24.47 19.44
C LEU A 11 4.24 25.76 19.98
N PRO A 12 4.59 26.95 19.44
CA PRO A 12 4.01 28.24 19.82
C PRO A 12 2.48 28.25 19.84
N TYR A 13 1.84 27.65 18.83
CA TYR A 13 0.40 27.64 18.68
C TYR A 13 -0.32 26.98 19.87
N PHE A 14 0.27 25.95 20.50
CA PHE A 14 -0.32 25.37 21.71
C PHE A 14 -0.46 26.38 22.84
N ARG A 15 0.51 27.28 23.00
CA ARG A 15 0.43 28.35 24.01
C ARG A 15 -0.64 29.38 23.65
N GLU A 16 -0.79 29.69 22.36
CA GLU A 16 -1.84 30.62 21.88
C GLU A 16 -3.25 30.12 22.20
N ILE A 17 -3.49 28.81 22.10
CA ILE A 17 -4.79 28.19 22.42
C ILE A 17 -4.90 27.70 23.87
N GLY A 18 -3.93 28.01 24.73
CA GLY A 18 -3.96 27.67 26.15
C GLY A 18 -3.72 26.18 26.47
N PHE A 19 -3.14 25.42 25.54
CA PHE A 19 -2.84 24.01 25.71
C PHE A 19 -1.55 23.80 26.50
N ASN A 20 -1.53 22.74 27.31
CA ASN A 20 -0.38 22.36 28.14
C ASN A 20 0.06 20.94 27.84
N ARG A 21 1.38 20.71 27.85
CA ARG A 21 1.94 19.37 27.78
C ARG A 21 1.70 18.62 29.07
N ARG A 22 1.21 17.39 28.97
CA ARG A 22 0.87 16.51 30.09
C ARG A 22 1.31 15.08 29.79
N LYS A 23 1.39 14.26 30.84
CA LYS A 23 1.62 12.82 30.73
C LYS A 23 0.35 12.07 31.11
N CYS A 24 -0.11 11.18 30.25
CA CYS A 24 -1.35 10.44 30.47
C CYS A 24 -1.15 9.48 31.66
N PRO A 25 -2.02 9.52 32.68
CA PRO A 25 -1.90 8.62 33.84
C PRO A 25 -2.21 7.16 33.49
N SER A 26 -2.91 6.90 32.38
CA SER A 26 -3.31 5.55 31.96
C SER A 26 -2.25 4.88 31.07
N CYS A 27 -1.86 5.51 29.96
CA CYS A 27 -0.90 4.93 29.00
C CYS A 27 0.53 5.47 29.10
N GLY A 28 0.77 6.50 29.92
CA GLY A 28 2.10 7.11 30.08
C GLY A 28 2.57 7.95 28.90
N SER A 29 1.81 8.05 27.81
CA SER A 29 2.14 8.89 26.65
C SER A 29 2.07 10.38 27.00
N ASN A 30 2.92 11.19 26.35
CA ASN A 30 2.83 12.64 26.45
C ASN A 30 1.80 13.17 25.46
N TYR A 31 1.10 14.24 25.83
CA TYR A 31 0.08 14.86 24.99
C TYR A 31 -0.10 16.34 25.32
N TRP A 32 -0.72 17.08 24.40
CA TRP A 32 -1.09 18.48 24.53
C TRP A 32 -2.61 18.63 24.50
N ALA A 33 -3.16 19.32 25.49
CA ALA A 33 -4.60 19.53 25.60
C ALA A 33 -4.93 20.74 26.49
N ALA A 34 -6.21 21.11 26.52
CA ALA A 34 -6.74 22.08 27.48
C ALA A 34 -6.52 21.64 28.95
N PRO A 35 -6.46 22.57 29.92
CA PRO A 35 -6.16 22.28 31.32
C PRO A 35 -7.08 21.25 32.02
N GLU A 36 -8.29 21.08 31.53
CA GLU A 36 -9.37 20.26 32.08
C GLU A 36 -9.23 18.79 31.64
N GLN A 37 -8.54 18.56 30.52
CA GLN A 37 -8.28 17.24 29.99
C GLN A 37 -7.23 16.52 30.85
N THR A 38 -7.60 15.35 31.37
CA THR A 38 -6.79 14.59 32.34
C THR A 38 -6.10 13.36 31.74
N THR A 39 -6.60 12.84 30.62
CA THR A 39 -6.01 11.71 29.87
C THR A 39 -5.65 12.15 28.44
N CYS A 40 -4.92 11.32 27.68
CA CYS A 40 -4.60 11.64 26.29
C CYS A 40 -5.82 11.79 25.37
N GLY A 41 -7.02 11.41 25.83
CA GLY A 41 -8.28 11.59 25.09
C GLY A 41 -8.58 10.49 24.07
N GLU A 42 -7.72 9.48 23.96
CA GLU A 42 -7.84 8.35 23.03
C GLU A 42 -8.29 7.08 23.75
N VAL A 43 -9.01 6.20 23.07
CA VAL A 43 -9.21 4.83 23.55
C VAL A 43 -7.86 4.11 23.75
N PRO A 44 -7.70 3.28 24.80
CA PRO A 44 -8.68 2.94 25.84
C PRO A 44 -8.73 3.95 27.00
N CYS A 45 -7.90 5.00 27.00
CA CYS A 45 -7.81 6.00 28.08
C CYS A 45 -9.05 6.91 28.19
N ALA A 46 -9.80 7.07 27.09
CA ALA A 46 -11.08 7.75 27.03
C ALA A 46 -12.01 7.02 26.04
N PRO A 47 -13.28 6.77 26.38
CA PRO A 47 -14.21 6.10 25.48
C PRO A 47 -14.70 7.01 24.35
N TYR A 48 -15.32 6.43 23.33
CA TYR A 48 -16.01 7.22 22.29
C TYR A 48 -17.23 7.94 22.86
N SER A 49 -17.13 9.26 23.03
CA SER A 49 -18.21 10.11 23.51
C SER A 49 -19.05 10.74 22.40
N PHE A 50 -18.56 10.73 21.16
CA PHE A 50 -19.25 11.35 20.01
C PHE A 50 -20.39 10.51 19.42
N ILE A 51 -20.46 9.20 19.71
CA ILE A 51 -21.51 8.32 19.17
C ILE A 51 -22.87 8.77 19.73
N GLY A 52 -23.80 9.14 18.85
CA GLY A 52 -25.10 9.75 19.16
C GLY A 52 -25.02 11.24 19.54
N THR A 53 -23.82 11.81 19.74
CA THR A 53 -23.61 13.21 20.14
C THR A 53 -22.38 13.78 19.41
N PRO A 54 -22.43 13.96 18.09
CA PRO A 54 -21.26 14.42 17.31
C PRO A 54 -20.84 15.84 17.75
N PRO A 55 -19.53 16.11 17.87
CA PRO A 55 -19.03 17.42 18.31
C PRO A 55 -19.03 18.49 17.21
N THR A 56 -19.47 18.16 16.00
CA THR A 56 -19.43 19.06 14.84
C THR A 56 -20.75 19.81 14.67
N LYS A 57 -20.72 20.97 13.98
CA LYS A 57 -21.91 21.79 13.70
C LYS A 57 -22.97 21.08 12.87
N ARG A 58 -22.55 20.14 12.02
CA ARG A 58 -23.41 19.34 11.14
C ARG A 58 -22.74 18.00 10.80
N PRO A 59 -23.52 17.01 10.34
CA PRO A 59 -22.97 15.80 9.72
C PRO A 59 -22.39 16.09 8.33
N TYR A 60 -21.37 15.32 7.97
CA TYR A 60 -20.76 15.27 6.64
C TYR A 60 -20.77 13.82 6.14
N SER A 61 -21.25 13.62 4.92
CA SER A 61 -20.95 12.39 4.17
C SER A 61 -19.45 12.33 3.84
N LEU A 62 -18.95 11.14 3.46
CA LEU A 62 -17.54 10.99 3.10
C LEU A 62 -17.14 11.90 1.92
N ALA A 63 -18.00 12.04 0.90
CA ALA A 63 -17.75 12.91 -0.23
C ALA A 63 -17.72 14.40 0.16
N GLU A 64 -18.65 14.84 1.02
CA GLU A 64 -18.61 16.22 1.54
C GLU A 64 -17.39 16.47 2.40
N MET A 65 -16.97 15.50 3.22
CA MET A 65 -15.77 15.60 4.04
C MET A 65 -14.52 15.76 3.18
N ARG A 66 -14.40 14.94 2.12
CA ARG A 66 -13.32 15.03 1.13
C ARG A 66 -13.24 16.41 0.50
N ILE A 67 -14.38 16.93 0.03
CA ILE A 67 -14.46 18.26 -0.59
C ILE A 67 -14.09 19.33 0.43
N GLN A 68 -14.68 19.30 1.63
CA GLN A 68 -14.38 20.27 2.70
C GLN A 68 -12.90 20.31 3.05
N PHE A 69 -12.25 19.16 3.16
CA PHE A 69 -10.82 19.03 3.43
C PHE A 69 -9.98 19.64 2.29
N MET A 70 -10.23 19.23 1.05
CA MET A 70 -9.48 19.74 -0.11
C MET A 70 -9.71 21.23 -0.36
N ASP A 71 -10.94 21.72 -0.16
CA ASP A 71 -11.31 23.14 -0.28
C ASP A 71 -10.56 23.98 0.75
N TYR A 72 -10.58 23.55 2.02
CA TYR A 72 -9.92 24.27 3.11
C TYR A 72 -8.42 24.52 2.86
N PHE A 73 -7.69 23.49 2.42
CA PHE A 73 -6.26 23.62 2.14
C PHE A 73 -6.02 24.37 0.82
N ALA A 74 -6.88 24.21 -0.19
CA ALA A 74 -6.74 24.94 -1.45
C ALA A 74 -6.90 26.46 -1.27
N GLU A 75 -7.83 26.90 -0.42
CA GLU A 75 -7.98 28.31 -0.03
C GLU A 75 -6.74 28.88 0.69
N ARG A 76 -5.86 28.01 1.20
CA ARG A 76 -4.63 28.36 1.91
C ARG A 76 -3.37 28.15 1.07
N GLY A 77 -3.53 27.96 -0.23
CA GLY A 77 -2.43 27.91 -1.19
C GLY A 77 -1.94 26.50 -1.54
N HIS A 78 -2.57 25.44 -1.03
CA HIS A 78 -2.26 24.07 -1.46
C HIS A 78 -2.87 23.79 -2.83
N THR A 79 -2.10 23.21 -3.73
CA THR A 79 -2.65 22.78 -5.03
C THR A 79 -3.34 21.43 -4.87
N ARG A 80 -4.61 21.34 -5.32
CA ARG A 80 -5.31 20.04 -5.36
C ARG A 80 -4.71 19.15 -6.42
N ILE A 81 -4.40 17.93 -6.06
CA ILE A 81 -3.97 16.89 -7.00
C ILE A 81 -4.96 15.72 -7.00
N LYS A 82 -4.97 14.97 -8.10
CA LYS A 82 -5.77 13.75 -8.20
C LYS A 82 -5.11 12.62 -7.40
N PRO A 83 -5.89 11.69 -6.83
CA PRO A 83 -5.33 10.49 -6.23
C PRO A 83 -4.51 9.68 -7.24
N TYR A 84 -3.46 9.06 -6.72
CA TYR A 84 -2.66 8.05 -7.40
C TYR A 84 -3.39 6.69 -7.39
N PRO A 85 -3.02 5.77 -8.29
CA PRO A 85 -3.45 4.38 -8.19
C PRO A 85 -3.09 3.76 -6.84
N ILE A 86 -3.96 2.89 -6.30
CA ILE A 86 -3.68 2.11 -5.08
C ILE A 86 -2.56 1.08 -5.29
N VAL A 87 -2.31 0.65 -6.53
CA VAL A 87 -1.16 -0.19 -6.89
C VAL A 87 0.06 0.71 -7.11
N ALA A 88 1.09 0.53 -6.29
CA ALA A 88 2.25 1.42 -6.21
C ALA A 88 3.26 1.22 -7.37
N ARG A 89 2.82 1.41 -8.62
CA ARG A 89 3.59 1.07 -9.85
C ARG A 89 4.86 1.89 -10.08
N TRP A 90 5.02 3.03 -9.41
CA TRP A 90 6.20 3.90 -9.55
C TRP A 90 7.35 3.49 -8.62
N ARG A 91 7.12 2.55 -7.69
CA ARG A 91 8.10 2.10 -6.70
C ARG A 91 8.13 0.58 -6.62
N ASN A 92 9.19 0.05 -6.03
CA ASN A 92 9.53 -1.38 -6.04
C ASN A 92 9.81 -1.95 -4.64
N ASP A 93 9.43 -1.23 -3.58
CA ASP A 93 9.62 -1.63 -2.18
C ASP A 93 8.30 -1.88 -1.43
N VAL A 94 7.16 -1.47 -2.01
CA VAL A 94 5.80 -1.80 -1.54
C VAL A 94 4.89 -2.06 -2.74
N TYR A 95 3.91 -2.96 -2.59
CA TYR A 95 2.94 -3.27 -3.64
C TYR A 95 1.76 -2.31 -3.70
N LEU A 96 1.30 -1.83 -2.54
CA LEU A 96 0.08 -1.04 -2.40
C LEU A 96 0.36 0.27 -1.65
N VAL A 97 -0.39 1.31 -2.00
CA VAL A 97 -0.38 2.61 -1.32
C VAL A 97 -1.07 2.46 0.04
N GLY A 98 -0.30 2.62 1.12
CA GLY A 98 -0.79 2.53 2.50
C GLY A 98 -0.93 3.87 3.23
N ALA A 99 -0.40 4.94 2.64
CA ALA A 99 -0.47 6.32 3.12
C ALA A 99 -0.32 7.28 1.94
N SER A 100 -0.88 8.50 2.03
CA SER A 100 -0.78 9.49 0.94
C SER A 100 0.67 9.89 0.62
N ILE A 101 1.57 9.84 1.60
CA ILE A 101 3.00 10.13 1.37
C ILE A 101 3.69 9.10 0.47
N TYR A 102 3.14 7.89 0.34
CA TYR A 102 3.75 6.84 -0.50
C TYR A 102 3.79 7.23 -1.98
N ASP A 103 2.90 8.13 -2.40
CA ASP A 103 2.81 8.68 -3.75
C ASP A 103 4.06 9.47 -4.15
N PHE A 104 4.80 9.97 -3.16
CA PHE A 104 5.95 10.86 -3.34
C PHE A 104 7.27 10.17 -2.96
N GLN A 105 7.21 8.99 -2.35
CA GLN A 105 8.37 8.21 -1.95
C GLN A 105 8.85 7.25 -3.07
N PRO A 106 10.16 6.98 -3.14
CA PRO A 106 11.25 7.69 -2.45
C PRO A 106 11.67 8.99 -3.18
N TYR A 107 11.36 9.11 -4.46
CA TYR A 107 12.02 10.08 -5.36
C TYR A 107 11.83 11.55 -5.00
N VAL A 108 10.61 11.95 -4.58
CA VAL A 108 10.36 13.34 -4.18
C VAL A 108 10.96 13.63 -2.81
N THR A 109 10.80 12.71 -1.86
CA THR A 109 11.33 12.85 -0.49
C THR A 109 12.87 12.86 -0.46
N GLU A 110 13.53 12.18 -1.41
CA GLU A 110 14.99 12.19 -1.57
C GLU A 110 15.49 13.34 -2.45
N GLY A 111 14.60 14.04 -3.16
CA GLY A 111 14.92 15.20 -3.98
C GLY A 111 15.41 14.88 -5.39
N SER A 112 15.34 13.62 -5.82
CA SER A 112 15.64 13.22 -7.21
C SER A 112 14.54 13.61 -8.19
N MET A 113 13.33 13.91 -7.70
CA MET A 113 12.21 14.43 -8.49
C MET A 113 11.51 15.58 -7.75
N PRO A 114 11.06 16.66 -8.42
CA PRO A 114 10.22 17.67 -7.77
C PRO A 114 8.82 17.11 -7.47
N PRO A 115 8.13 17.59 -6.41
CA PRO A 115 6.73 17.27 -6.20
C PRO A 115 5.86 17.86 -7.32
N PRO A 116 4.67 17.28 -7.60
CA PRO A 116 3.77 17.80 -8.64
C PRO A 116 3.26 19.22 -8.33
N ALA A 117 3.21 19.59 -7.05
CA ALA A 117 2.98 20.95 -6.56
C ALA A 117 3.55 21.10 -5.15
N ASN A 118 3.77 22.33 -4.67
CA ASN A 118 4.29 22.56 -3.32
C ASN A 118 3.81 23.90 -2.74
N PRO A 119 2.94 23.91 -1.72
CA PRO A 119 2.35 22.73 -1.06
C PRO A 119 1.21 22.11 -1.88
N LEU A 120 0.81 20.89 -1.54
CA LEU A 120 -0.24 20.14 -2.25
C LEU A 120 -1.27 19.53 -1.28
N VAL A 121 -2.49 19.30 -1.76
CA VAL A 121 -3.53 18.57 -1.03
C VAL A 121 -4.14 17.46 -1.89
N ILE A 122 -4.35 16.29 -1.26
CA ILE A 122 -4.84 15.06 -1.88
C ILE A 122 -5.82 14.32 -0.96
N SER A 123 -6.76 13.58 -1.51
CA SER A 123 -7.49 12.50 -0.81
C SER A 123 -7.11 11.19 -1.47
N GLN A 124 -6.21 10.44 -0.86
CA GLN A 124 -5.61 9.24 -1.45
C GLN A 124 -6.28 7.98 -0.90
N PRO A 125 -6.95 7.16 -1.74
CA PRO A 125 -7.32 5.81 -1.35
C PRO A 125 -6.08 5.00 -0.95
N CYS A 126 -6.14 4.37 0.21
CA CYS A 126 -5.06 3.59 0.81
C CYS A 126 -5.58 2.22 1.21
N ILE A 127 -4.79 1.18 0.98
CA ILE A 127 -5.07 -0.18 1.46
C ILE A 127 -4.05 -0.59 2.51
N ARG A 128 -4.54 -1.13 3.64
CA ARG A 128 -3.72 -1.68 4.72
C ARG A 128 -4.15 -3.09 5.07
N PHE A 129 -3.20 -4.01 5.00
CA PHE A 129 -3.38 -5.39 5.44
C PHE A 129 -2.92 -5.64 6.88
N THR A 130 -2.22 -4.69 7.50
CA THR A 130 -1.73 -4.78 8.88
C THR A 130 -2.86 -5.02 9.87
N ASP A 131 -3.99 -4.34 9.66
CA ASP A 131 -5.16 -4.38 10.53
C ASP A 131 -6.29 -5.27 9.99
N ILE A 132 -6.00 -6.12 8.99
CA ILE A 132 -7.05 -6.90 8.31
C ILE A 132 -7.85 -7.78 9.28
N GLU A 133 -7.24 -8.27 10.35
CA GLU A 133 -7.92 -9.05 11.39
C GLU A 133 -8.89 -8.22 12.23
N GLN A 134 -8.62 -6.92 12.39
CA GLN A 134 -9.46 -6.01 13.14
C GLN A 134 -10.62 -5.47 12.30
N VAL A 135 -10.56 -5.58 10.96
CA VAL A 135 -11.64 -5.13 10.08
C VAL A 135 -12.93 -5.89 10.39
N GLY A 136 -13.99 -5.12 10.63
CA GLY A 136 -15.29 -5.61 11.07
C GLY A 136 -15.45 -5.63 12.59
N ALA A 137 -14.35 -5.75 13.34
CA ALA A 137 -14.35 -5.63 14.79
C ALA A 137 -14.11 -4.17 15.21
N ALA A 138 -14.70 -3.76 16.35
CA ALA A 138 -14.59 -2.40 16.89
C ALA A 138 -15.05 -1.23 16.00
N GLY A 139 -15.65 -1.50 14.84
CA GLY A 139 -16.38 -0.53 14.04
C GLY A 139 -15.57 0.60 13.41
N ARG A 140 -14.23 0.61 13.52
CA ARG A 140 -13.37 1.73 13.06
C ARG A 140 -12.27 1.36 12.06
N HIS A 141 -11.87 0.09 11.99
CA HIS A 141 -10.79 -0.36 11.12
C HIS A 141 -11.38 -0.80 9.78
N MET A 142 -10.73 -0.37 8.70
CA MET A 142 -11.11 -0.62 7.33
C MET A 142 -9.86 -1.06 6.57
N SER A 143 -10.01 -2.03 5.67
CA SER A 143 -8.92 -2.49 4.81
C SER A 143 -8.59 -1.46 3.73
N ILE A 144 -9.59 -0.70 3.28
CA ILE A 144 -9.44 0.44 2.36
C ILE A 144 -10.10 1.69 2.95
N PHE A 145 -9.36 2.80 2.92
CA PHE A 145 -9.84 4.09 3.41
C PHE A 145 -9.20 5.23 2.61
N GLU A 146 -9.72 6.44 2.73
CA GLU A 146 -9.12 7.62 2.14
C GLU A 146 -8.31 8.40 3.16
N MET A 147 -7.02 8.55 2.87
CA MET A 147 -6.10 9.39 3.62
C MET A 147 -6.01 10.77 2.95
N GLY A 148 -6.58 11.78 3.61
CA GLY A 148 -6.33 13.17 3.26
C GLY A 148 -4.89 13.54 3.57
N GLY A 149 -4.16 14.09 2.60
CA GLY A 149 -2.78 14.54 2.75
C GLY A 149 -2.63 16.01 2.37
N ALA A 150 -2.12 16.84 3.28
CA ALA A 150 -1.75 18.22 3.06
C ALA A 150 -0.22 18.35 3.21
N HIS A 151 0.49 18.10 2.11
CA HIS A 151 1.93 17.92 2.10
C HIS A 151 2.68 19.21 1.74
N ALA A 152 3.83 19.41 2.40
CA ALA A 152 4.79 20.45 2.08
C ALA A 152 6.22 19.89 2.10
N PHE A 153 6.98 20.14 1.03
CA PHE A 153 8.34 19.63 0.85
C PHE A 153 9.33 20.78 1.05
N ASN A 154 10.06 20.78 2.15
CA ASN A 154 10.94 21.87 2.55
C ASN A 154 12.39 21.57 2.15
N TYR A 155 12.86 22.28 1.13
CA TYR A 155 14.24 22.21 0.66
C TYR A 155 15.14 23.07 1.55
N PRO A 156 16.46 22.78 1.63
CA PRO A 156 17.38 23.54 2.49
C PRO A 156 17.39 25.06 2.24
N ASN A 157 17.09 25.49 1.01
CA ASN A 157 17.03 26.89 0.60
C ASN A 157 15.62 27.48 0.53
N LYS A 158 14.57 26.68 0.77
CA LYS A 158 13.17 27.11 0.64
C LYS A 158 12.26 26.28 1.55
N GLU A 159 11.87 26.88 2.67
CA GLU A 159 10.82 26.37 3.55
C GLU A 159 9.46 26.96 3.14
N ILE A 160 8.45 26.10 3.05
CA ILE A 160 7.06 26.45 2.74
C ILE A 160 6.29 26.69 4.05
N TYR A 161 6.22 25.66 4.90
CA TYR A 161 5.77 25.73 6.29
C TYR A 161 6.22 24.46 7.03
N TRP A 162 6.16 24.48 8.36
CA TRP A 162 6.57 23.36 9.21
C TRP A 162 5.55 23.06 10.32
N LYS A 163 6.03 22.70 11.52
CA LYS A 163 5.22 22.16 12.61
C LYS A 163 4.10 23.07 13.09
N ASP A 164 4.41 24.33 13.40
CA ASP A 164 3.43 25.25 14.01
C ASP A 164 2.23 25.49 13.10
N ASP A 165 2.50 25.82 11.83
CA ASP A 165 1.45 26.03 10.82
C ASP A 165 0.64 24.76 10.54
N THR A 166 1.29 23.58 10.55
CA THR A 166 0.60 22.30 10.37
C THR A 166 -0.46 22.08 11.45
N ILE A 167 -0.08 22.28 12.72
CA ILE A 167 -1.02 22.15 13.85
C ILE A 167 -2.09 23.25 13.77
N ARG A 168 -1.72 24.48 13.43
CA ARG A 168 -2.65 25.60 13.27
C ARG A 168 -3.69 25.30 12.20
N TYR A 169 -3.29 24.79 11.03
CA TYR A 169 -4.20 24.39 9.96
C TYR A 169 -5.14 23.28 10.40
N HIS A 170 -4.61 22.22 11.00
CA HIS A 170 -5.41 21.11 11.50
C HIS A 170 -6.43 21.57 12.55
N HIS A 171 -6.00 22.33 13.56
CA HIS A 171 -6.86 22.77 14.65
C HIS A 171 -7.98 23.69 14.16
N LYS A 172 -7.68 24.64 13.26
CA LYS A 172 -8.68 25.56 12.71
C LYS A 172 -9.69 24.87 11.78
N LEU A 173 -9.29 23.81 11.07
CA LEU A 173 -10.23 23.00 10.31
C LEU A 173 -11.27 22.34 11.24
N LEU A 174 -10.83 21.80 12.39
CA LEU A 174 -11.74 21.22 13.37
C LEU A 174 -12.60 22.27 14.08
N SER A 175 -11.97 23.30 14.63
CA SER A 175 -12.64 24.27 15.50
C SER A 175 -13.43 25.32 14.70
N ASP A 176 -12.77 26.10 13.87
CA ASP A 176 -13.40 27.23 13.17
C ASP A 176 -14.41 26.73 12.12
N VAL A 177 -13.98 25.78 11.28
CA VAL A 177 -14.77 25.29 10.15
C VAL A 177 -15.81 24.28 10.61
N MET A 178 -15.38 23.17 11.22
CA MET A 178 -16.29 22.09 11.62
C MET A 178 -17.04 22.35 12.93
N GLY A 179 -16.55 23.27 13.77
CA GLY A 179 -17.20 23.63 15.03
C GLY A 179 -16.91 22.72 16.22
N VAL A 180 -15.88 21.87 16.11
CA VAL A 180 -15.43 21.02 17.24
C VAL A 180 -14.91 21.94 18.35
N PRO A 181 -15.41 21.83 19.60
CA PRO A 181 -14.91 22.63 20.71
C PRO A 181 -13.40 22.43 20.90
N SER A 182 -12.65 23.53 20.97
CA SER A 182 -11.18 23.49 21.02
C SER A 182 -10.67 22.63 22.18
N GLU A 183 -11.32 22.74 23.34
CA GLU A 183 -11.01 22.00 24.57
C GLU A 183 -11.18 20.48 24.45
N SER A 184 -11.91 20.00 23.44
CA SER A 184 -12.14 18.57 23.18
C SER A 184 -11.09 17.93 22.26
N ILE A 185 -10.19 18.74 21.69
CA ILE A 185 -9.13 18.31 20.77
C ILE A 185 -7.86 18.05 21.59
N THR A 186 -7.24 16.90 21.40
CA THR A 186 -5.94 16.57 22.01
C THR A 186 -4.92 16.20 20.94
N TYR A 187 -3.65 16.44 21.24
CA TYR A 187 -2.52 16.06 20.37
C TYR A 187 -1.57 15.15 21.14
N LYS A 188 -1.57 13.86 20.84
CA LYS A 188 -0.69 12.89 21.50
C LYS A 188 0.63 12.78 20.75
N GLU A 189 1.74 12.79 21.49
CA GLU A 189 3.09 12.71 20.93
C GLU A 189 3.44 11.26 20.58
N HIS A 190 3.97 11.06 19.37
CA HIS A 190 4.40 9.75 18.89
C HIS A 190 5.63 9.87 17.95
N PHE A 191 6.14 8.74 17.47
CA PHE A 191 7.18 8.67 16.43
C PHE A 191 6.73 7.76 15.30
N TRP A 192 6.53 8.32 14.12
CA TRP A 192 6.07 7.60 12.96
C TRP A 192 7.24 7.08 12.13
N SER A 193 7.04 5.89 11.53
CA SER A 193 7.97 5.27 10.58
C SER A 193 7.19 4.45 9.55
N GLY A 194 7.47 4.65 8.26
CA GLY A 194 6.78 3.97 7.16
C GLY A 194 7.35 4.32 5.78
N GLY A 195 7.27 3.38 4.84
CA GLY A 195 7.70 3.58 3.45
C GLY A 195 9.17 3.98 3.26
N GLY A 196 10.04 3.66 4.24
CA GLY A 196 11.47 4.00 4.23
C GLY A 196 11.84 5.33 4.90
N ASN A 197 10.87 6.06 5.45
CA ASN A 197 11.11 7.34 6.13
C ASN A 197 10.45 7.38 7.52
N ALA A 198 10.88 8.34 8.35
CA ALA A 198 10.40 8.49 9.72
C ALA A 198 10.51 9.94 10.24
N GLY A 199 9.79 10.22 11.32
CA GLY A 199 9.84 11.51 12.02
C GLY A 199 8.95 11.56 13.26
N PRO A 200 9.15 12.56 14.15
CA PRO A 200 8.23 12.83 15.24
C PRO A 200 6.85 13.20 14.69
N ASP A 201 5.80 12.80 15.37
CA ASP A 201 4.43 13.08 14.94
C ASP A 201 3.49 13.43 16.11
N LEU A 202 2.39 14.09 15.76
CA LEU A 202 1.28 14.40 16.68
C LEU A 202 0.00 13.77 16.16
N GLU A 203 -0.57 12.85 16.94
CA GLU A 203 -1.87 12.23 16.71
C GLU A 203 -2.98 13.17 17.17
N GLY A 204 -3.80 13.65 16.24
CA GLY A 204 -4.98 14.47 16.50
C GLY A 204 -6.14 13.58 16.93
N ILE A 205 -6.60 13.78 18.16
CA ILE A 205 -7.65 12.97 18.79
C ILE A 205 -8.83 13.86 19.18
N VAL A 206 -10.04 13.38 18.92
CA VAL A 206 -11.29 14.03 19.32
C VAL A 206 -12.25 12.98 19.88
N ALA A 207 -12.78 13.24 21.09
CA ALA A 207 -13.84 12.44 21.67
C ALA A 207 -13.58 10.91 21.73
N GLY A 208 -12.33 10.51 22.03
CA GLY A 208 -11.92 9.09 22.09
C GLY A 208 -11.29 8.55 20.80
N LEU A 209 -11.44 9.24 19.67
CA LEU A 209 -11.05 8.75 18.35
C LEU A 209 -9.83 9.52 17.82
N GLU A 210 -8.75 8.80 17.50
CA GLU A 210 -7.68 9.33 16.65
C GLU A 210 -8.24 9.56 15.24
N ILE A 211 -8.20 10.79 14.76
CA ILE A 211 -8.76 11.16 13.45
C ILE A 211 -7.68 11.57 12.44
N SER A 212 -6.50 11.95 12.92
CA SER A 212 -5.39 12.38 12.08
C SER A 212 -4.02 12.08 12.69
N THR A 213 -3.01 11.94 11.85
CA THR A 213 -1.60 11.85 12.23
C THR A 213 -0.82 12.96 11.52
N LEU A 214 -0.04 13.75 12.25
CA LEU A 214 0.69 14.91 11.73
C LEU A 214 2.19 14.68 11.90
N VAL A 215 2.80 14.08 10.89
CA VAL A 215 4.19 13.63 10.87
C VAL A 215 5.11 14.71 10.30
N PHE A 216 6.24 14.89 10.98
CA PHE A 216 7.30 15.81 10.56
C PHE A 216 8.51 15.00 10.10
N MET A 217 8.43 14.49 8.88
CA MET A 217 9.42 13.59 8.32
C MET A 217 10.75 14.29 8.15
N GLN A 218 11.78 13.73 8.76
CA GLN A 218 13.13 14.27 8.71
C GLN A 218 14.21 13.19 8.69
N TYR A 219 13.81 11.91 8.67
CA TYR A 219 14.74 10.77 8.62
C TYR A 219 14.38 9.78 7.51
N LYS A 220 15.40 9.20 6.88
CA LYS A 220 15.38 7.95 6.14
C LYS A 220 15.73 6.81 7.10
N VAL A 221 15.01 5.71 6.99
CA VAL A 221 15.21 4.52 7.81
C VAL A 221 16.07 3.53 7.03
N GLN A 222 17.26 3.22 7.55
CA GLN A 222 18.15 2.22 6.97
C GLN A 222 18.54 1.21 8.05
N GLY A 223 17.85 0.06 8.07
CA GLY A 223 17.98 -0.89 9.18
C GLY A 223 17.48 -0.26 10.48
N GLU A 224 18.36 -0.16 11.47
CA GLU A 224 18.09 0.51 12.76
C GLU A 224 18.52 1.98 12.77
N GLU A 225 19.20 2.46 11.73
CA GLU A 225 19.72 3.81 11.65
C GLU A 225 18.70 4.81 11.08
N LEU A 226 18.73 6.02 11.64
CA LEU A 226 17.95 7.17 11.18
C LEU A 226 18.90 8.19 10.55
N ILE A 227 18.83 8.29 9.22
CA ILE A 227 19.69 9.18 8.44
C ILE A 227 18.91 10.46 8.11
N PRO A 228 19.40 11.66 8.43
CA PRO A 228 18.70 12.91 8.11
C PRO A 228 18.35 13.02 6.62
N LEU A 229 17.11 13.39 6.32
CA LEU A 229 16.67 13.64 4.95
C LEU A 229 17.18 14.99 4.44
N PRO A 230 17.54 15.09 3.13
CA PRO A 230 17.87 16.38 2.53
C PRO A 230 16.65 17.31 2.45
N ILE A 231 15.44 16.74 2.37
CA ILE A 231 14.17 17.46 2.30
C ILE A 231 13.34 17.10 3.52
N ARG A 232 13.04 18.10 4.35
CA ARG A 232 12.13 17.96 5.49
C ARG A 232 10.70 18.02 4.96
N THR A 233 9.87 17.04 5.28
CA THR A 233 8.53 16.92 4.69
C THR A 233 7.44 16.96 5.74
N VAL A 234 6.44 17.83 5.54
CA VAL A 234 5.20 17.75 6.29
C VAL A 234 4.37 16.63 5.67
N ASP A 235 4.16 15.58 6.44
CA ASP A 235 3.32 14.44 6.09
C ASP A 235 2.13 14.38 7.04
N THR A 236 0.95 14.65 6.52
CA THR A 236 -0.28 14.56 7.30
C THR A 236 -1.13 13.43 6.76
N GLY A 237 -1.73 12.64 7.64
CA GLY A 237 -2.75 11.66 7.30
C GLY A 237 -4.05 11.97 8.03
N TYR A 238 -5.07 12.43 7.30
CA TYR A 238 -6.42 12.66 7.81
C TYR A 238 -7.32 11.51 7.38
N GLY A 239 -7.81 10.68 8.31
CA GLY A 239 -8.67 9.54 7.95
C GLY A 239 -10.08 10.02 7.59
N MET A 240 -10.38 10.18 6.30
CA MET A 240 -11.64 10.80 5.84
C MET A 240 -12.87 10.05 6.36
N GLU A 241 -12.82 8.72 6.43
CA GLU A 241 -13.87 7.88 7.02
C GLU A 241 -14.08 8.15 8.51
N ARG A 242 -12.99 8.36 9.27
CA ARG A 242 -13.07 8.69 10.70
C ARG A 242 -13.60 10.10 10.92
N TRP A 243 -13.21 11.05 10.09
CA TRP A 243 -13.73 12.42 10.12
C TRP A 243 -15.22 12.47 9.80
N ALA A 244 -15.66 11.75 8.76
CA ALA A 244 -17.07 11.60 8.42
C ALA A 244 -17.84 10.94 9.59
N TRP A 245 -17.30 9.85 10.16
CA TRP A 245 -17.91 9.18 11.31
C TRP A 245 -18.03 10.08 12.54
N LEU A 246 -16.97 10.80 12.89
CA LEU A 246 -16.98 11.77 13.99
C LEU A 246 -18.10 12.80 13.81
N SER A 247 -18.29 13.29 12.57
CA SER A 247 -19.29 14.31 12.27
C SER A 247 -20.73 13.79 12.30
N GLN A 248 -20.94 12.51 11.98
CA GLN A 248 -22.26 11.89 11.93
C GLN A 248 -22.68 11.33 13.30
N GLY A 249 -21.73 10.88 14.11
CA GLY A 249 -22.02 10.22 15.38
C GLY A 249 -22.74 8.88 15.23
N SER A 250 -22.64 8.22 14.07
CA SER A 250 -23.30 6.94 13.80
C SER A 250 -22.78 5.81 14.72
N PRO A 251 -23.50 4.67 14.84
CA PRO A 251 -23.13 3.59 15.76
C PRO A 251 -21.75 2.97 15.49
N SER A 252 -21.29 3.00 14.24
CA SER A 252 -19.94 2.62 13.84
C SER A 252 -19.50 3.41 12.61
N GLY A 253 -18.20 3.40 12.33
CA GLY A 253 -17.64 3.99 11.12
C GLY A 253 -18.17 3.34 9.84
N PHE A 254 -18.54 2.05 9.89
CA PHE A 254 -19.16 1.36 8.76
C PHE A 254 -20.51 1.98 8.40
N HIS A 255 -21.32 2.35 9.39
CA HIS A 255 -22.60 3.04 9.14
C HIS A 255 -22.39 4.41 8.50
N ALA A 256 -21.38 5.16 8.95
CA ALA A 256 -21.05 6.47 8.40
C ALA A 256 -20.57 6.42 6.95
N VAL A 257 -19.91 5.33 6.56
CA VAL A 257 -19.22 5.19 5.27
C VAL A 257 -20.08 4.48 4.23
N TYR A 258 -20.70 3.36 4.60
CA TYR A 258 -21.41 2.48 3.66
C TYR A 258 -22.93 2.70 3.66
N GLY A 259 -23.48 3.25 4.76
CA GLY A 259 -24.89 3.61 4.89
C GLY A 259 -25.84 2.54 4.36
N PRO A 260 -26.62 2.81 3.28
CA PRO A 260 -27.58 1.84 2.73
C PRO A 260 -26.99 0.50 2.28
N LEU A 261 -25.75 0.48 1.77
CA LEU A 261 -25.12 -0.77 1.33
C LEU A 261 -24.86 -1.69 2.52
N LEU A 262 -24.41 -1.13 3.65
CA LEU A 262 -24.22 -1.90 4.87
C LEU A 262 -25.55 -2.48 5.36
N THR A 263 -26.64 -1.69 5.35
CA THR A 263 -27.97 -2.16 5.72
C THR A 263 -28.37 -3.40 4.91
N GLN A 264 -28.17 -3.37 3.59
CA GLN A 264 -28.45 -4.52 2.73
C GLN A 264 -27.65 -5.77 3.12
N VAL A 265 -26.35 -5.64 3.37
CA VAL A 265 -25.50 -6.78 3.76
C VAL A 265 -25.89 -7.34 5.14
N VAL A 266 -26.23 -6.47 6.09
CA VAL A 266 -26.70 -6.87 7.44
C VAL A 266 -28.05 -7.59 7.36
N GLU A 267 -28.96 -7.14 6.50
CA GLU A 267 -30.24 -7.80 6.22
C GLU A 267 -30.04 -9.18 5.57
N MET A 268 -29.14 -9.29 4.57
CA MET A 268 -28.75 -10.58 3.97
C MET A 268 -28.21 -11.55 5.03
N ALA A 269 -27.43 -11.03 5.99
CA ALA A 269 -26.88 -11.80 7.11
C ALA A 269 -27.88 -12.10 8.23
N LYS A 270 -29.12 -11.56 8.15
CA LYS A 270 -30.20 -11.75 9.12
C LYS A 270 -29.83 -11.34 10.55
N VAL A 271 -29.08 -10.24 10.69
CA VAL A 271 -28.75 -9.66 11.98
C VAL A 271 -29.74 -8.55 12.30
N ASP A 272 -30.37 -8.63 13.47
CA ASP A 272 -31.27 -7.60 13.99
C ASP A 272 -30.74 -7.11 15.34
N LEU A 273 -30.10 -5.94 15.33
CA LEU A 273 -29.62 -5.26 16.53
C LEU A 273 -30.05 -3.80 16.50
N ASP A 274 -30.61 -3.35 17.62
CA ASP A 274 -30.99 -1.96 17.79
C ASP A 274 -29.75 -1.05 17.89
N GLU A 275 -29.95 0.23 17.57
CA GLU A 275 -28.90 1.24 17.53
C GLU A 275 -28.17 1.41 18.88
N SER A 276 -28.87 1.22 19.99
CA SER A 276 -28.30 1.37 21.34
C SER A 276 -27.35 0.22 21.67
N THR A 277 -27.69 -1.00 21.26
CA THR A 277 -26.82 -2.18 21.37
C THR A 277 -25.58 -2.02 20.48
N LEU A 278 -25.75 -1.58 19.23
CA LEU A 278 -24.64 -1.34 18.31
C LEU A 278 -23.67 -0.27 18.84
N SER A 279 -24.20 0.84 19.35
CA SER A 279 -23.40 1.92 19.93
C SER A 279 -22.64 1.45 21.17
N SER A 280 -23.28 0.64 22.01
CA SER A 280 -22.63 0.06 23.20
C SER A 280 -21.51 -0.90 22.82
N LEU A 281 -21.74 -1.74 21.80
CA LEU A 281 -20.75 -2.66 21.25
C LEU A 281 -19.51 -1.92 20.74
N THR A 282 -19.70 -0.88 19.92
CA THR A 282 -18.58 -0.08 19.38
C THR A 282 -17.78 0.62 20.47
N ARG A 283 -18.45 1.19 21.49
CA ARG A 283 -17.79 1.81 22.64
C ARG A 283 -16.96 0.78 23.42
N ALA A 284 -17.55 -0.37 23.74
CA ALA A 284 -16.86 -1.45 24.46
C ALA A 284 -15.65 -1.95 23.65
N ALA A 285 -15.81 -2.19 22.35
CA ALA A 285 -14.73 -2.63 21.49
C ALA A 285 -13.61 -1.60 21.30
N GLY A 286 -13.91 -0.30 21.45
CA GLY A 286 -12.90 0.75 21.59
C GLY A 286 -12.04 0.57 22.84
N ILE A 287 -12.66 0.29 23.99
CA ILE A 287 -11.99 0.16 25.30
C ILE A 287 -11.20 -1.15 25.42
N TYR A 288 -11.82 -2.29 25.10
CA TYR A 288 -11.19 -3.61 25.28
C TYR A 288 -10.26 -3.99 24.12
N GLY A 289 -10.40 -3.33 22.96
CA GLY A 289 -9.68 -3.66 21.74
C GLY A 289 -10.30 -4.84 20.97
N ALA A 290 -9.75 -5.12 19.79
CA ALA A 290 -10.21 -6.18 18.90
C ALA A 290 -9.08 -7.07 18.35
N SER A 291 -7.87 -6.89 18.86
CA SER A 291 -6.65 -7.56 18.39
C SER A 291 -6.52 -9.01 18.86
N SER A 292 -7.18 -9.39 19.95
CA SER A 292 -7.13 -10.75 20.51
C SER A 292 -8.51 -11.32 20.80
N ARG A 293 -8.62 -12.64 20.87
CA ARG A 293 -9.86 -13.35 21.23
C ARG A 293 -10.34 -12.98 22.62
N SER A 294 -9.43 -12.81 23.58
CA SER A 294 -9.78 -12.39 24.94
C SER A 294 -10.35 -10.97 24.98
N SER A 295 -9.79 -10.05 24.20
CA SER A 295 -10.33 -8.70 24.04
C SER A 295 -11.72 -8.71 23.41
N ARG A 296 -11.95 -9.57 22.41
CA ARG A 296 -13.27 -9.71 21.78
C ARG A 296 -14.33 -10.24 22.73
N ASP A 297 -13.99 -11.29 23.46
CA ASP A 297 -14.87 -11.86 24.47
C ASP A 297 -15.22 -10.82 25.55
N ALA A 298 -14.25 -9.97 25.93
CA ALA A 298 -14.45 -8.92 26.92
C ALA A 298 -15.45 -7.83 26.47
N TYR A 299 -15.37 -7.32 25.24
CA TYR A 299 -16.36 -6.32 24.79
C TYR A 299 -17.74 -6.92 24.53
N VAL A 300 -17.81 -8.18 24.09
CA VAL A 300 -19.10 -8.88 23.92
C VAL A 300 -19.77 -9.04 25.29
N GLU A 301 -19.01 -9.48 26.30
CA GLU A 301 -19.50 -9.63 27.66
C GLU A 301 -19.94 -8.30 28.28
N ALA A 302 -19.11 -7.26 28.17
CA ALA A 302 -19.45 -5.92 28.66
C ALA A 302 -20.74 -5.39 28.01
N THR A 303 -20.89 -5.58 26.70
CA THR A 303 -22.08 -5.15 25.95
C THR A 303 -23.31 -5.95 26.33
N ALA A 304 -23.19 -7.28 26.47
CA ALA A 304 -24.28 -8.15 26.88
C ALA A 304 -24.80 -7.75 28.27
N LEU A 305 -23.88 -7.51 29.22
CA LEU A 305 -24.21 -7.05 30.57
C LEU A 305 -24.93 -5.69 30.53
N GLN A 306 -24.42 -4.73 29.76
CA GLN A 306 -24.99 -3.39 29.66
C GLN A 306 -26.39 -3.38 29.01
N THR A 307 -26.64 -4.27 28.06
CA THR A 307 -27.89 -4.35 27.28
C THR A 307 -28.89 -5.37 27.81
N GLY A 308 -28.55 -6.09 28.90
CA GLY A 308 -29.42 -7.11 29.49
C GLY A 308 -29.61 -8.35 28.62
N ARG A 309 -28.64 -8.65 27.74
CA ARG A 309 -28.67 -9.81 26.83
C ARG A 309 -27.92 -10.99 27.42
N ASP A 310 -28.33 -12.21 27.07
CA ASP A 310 -27.57 -13.41 27.40
C ASP A 310 -26.27 -13.46 26.59
N LYS A 311 -25.14 -13.65 27.26
CA LYS A 311 -23.80 -13.61 26.65
C LYS A 311 -23.61 -14.70 25.60
N GLU A 312 -24.05 -15.92 25.88
CA GLU A 312 -23.83 -17.07 25.01
C GLU A 312 -24.70 -17.01 23.76
N ALA A 313 -25.93 -16.48 23.88
CA ALA A 313 -26.79 -16.18 22.74
C ALA A 313 -26.35 -14.94 21.93
N PHE A 314 -25.74 -13.94 22.58
CA PHE A 314 -25.33 -12.70 21.92
C PHE A 314 -24.04 -12.85 21.11
N ARG A 315 -23.11 -13.69 21.57
CA ARG A 315 -21.81 -13.89 20.91
C ARG A 315 -21.93 -14.27 19.42
N PRO A 316 -22.75 -15.26 19.00
CA PRO A 316 -22.94 -15.57 17.57
C PRO A 316 -23.48 -14.39 16.77
N VAL A 317 -24.40 -13.59 17.34
CA VAL A 317 -24.98 -12.43 16.65
C VAL A 317 -23.91 -11.37 16.37
N VAL A 318 -23.03 -11.11 17.34
CA VAL A 318 -21.89 -10.19 17.15
C VAL A 318 -20.93 -10.72 16.08
N GLN A 319 -20.62 -12.01 16.08
CA GLN A 319 -19.76 -12.61 15.04
C GLN A 319 -20.35 -12.47 13.64
N THR A 320 -21.66 -12.66 13.50
CA THR A 320 -22.38 -12.45 12.24
C THR A 320 -22.32 -10.99 11.79
N LEU A 321 -22.49 -10.04 12.72
CA LEU A 321 -22.36 -8.61 12.43
C LEU A 321 -20.94 -8.23 11.98
N GLU A 322 -19.92 -8.70 12.70
CA GLU A 322 -18.51 -8.45 12.37
C GLU A 322 -18.16 -9.00 10.98
N ALA A 323 -18.69 -10.19 10.64
CA ALA A 323 -18.54 -10.77 9.31
C ALA A 323 -19.23 -9.92 8.24
N ALA A 324 -20.45 -9.42 8.48
CA ALA A 324 -21.15 -8.53 7.56
C ALA A 324 -20.38 -7.21 7.32
N TYR A 325 -19.83 -6.61 8.39
CA TYR A 325 -18.97 -5.42 8.28
C TYR A 325 -17.72 -5.73 7.45
N ALA A 326 -17.02 -6.82 7.75
CA ALA A 326 -15.83 -7.22 7.02
C ALA A 326 -16.12 -7.53 5.54
N ILE A 327 -17.20 -8.21 5.20
CA ILE A 327 -17.60 -8.44 3.80
C ILE A 327 -17.85 -7.11 3.08
N THR A 328 -18.57 -6.19 3.72
CA THR A 328 -18.86 -4.86 3.17
C THR A 328 -17.57 -4.09 2.90
N ASP A 329 -16.59 -4.14 3.80
CA ASP A 329 -15.32 -3.43 3.59
C ASP A 329 -14.40 -4.12 2.57
N HIS A 330 -14.23 -5.44 2.70
CA HIS A 330 -13.38 -6.20 1.79
C HIS A 330 -13.86 -6.11 0.35
N THR A 331 -15.17 -6.06 0.10
CA THR A 331 -15.72 -5.86 -1.25
C THR A 331 -15.38 -4.48 -1.84
N LYS A 332 -15.25 -3.43 -1.02
CA LYS A 332 -14.71 -2.13 -1.48
C LYS A 332 -13.24 -2.30 -1.93
N SER A 333 -12.40 -2.93 -1.10
CA SER A 333 -10.99 -3.18 -1.43
C SER A 333 -10.82 -4.01 -2.71
N ILE A 334 -11.58 -5.09 -2.83
CA ILE A 334 -11.60 -5.96 -4.02
C ILE A 334 -11.97 -5.15 -5.27
N SER A 335 -12.99 -4.30 -5.17
CA SER A 335 -13.45 -3.47 -6.29
C SER A 335 -12.33 -2.56 -6.81
N PHE A 336 -11.60 -1.89 -5.90
CA PHE A 336 -10.49 -1.00 -6.30
C PHE A 336 -9.30 -1.78 -6.87
N LEU A 337 -8.90 -2.89 -6.25
CA LEU A 337 -7.77 -3.71 -6.71
C LEU A 337 -8.01 -4.26 -8.12
N LEU A 338 -9.19 -4.85 -8.35
CA LEU A 338 -9.54 -5.39 -9.66
C LEU A 338 -9.75 -4.27 -10.70
N ALA A 339 -10.29 -3.12 -10.30
CA ALA A 339 -10.45 -1.97 -11.21
C ALA A 339 -9.10 -1.42 -11.70
N GLU A 340 -8.05 -1.47 -10.88
CA GLU A 340 -6.71 -1.07 -11.30
C GLU A 340 -5.96 -2.15 -12.10
N GLY A 341 -6.63 -3.27 -12.37
CA GLY A 341 -6.11 -4.36 -13.20
C GLY A 341 -5.25 -5.36 -12.43
N VAL A 342 -5.34 -5.39 -11.09
CA VAL A 342 -4.64 -6.42 -10.32
C VAL A 342 -5.26 -7.78 -10.61
N VAL A 343 -4.41 -8.75 -10.99
CA VAL A 343 -4.84 -10.11 -11.26
C VAL A 343 -4.54 -10.99 -10.03
N PRO A 344 -5.54 -11.66 -9.43
CA PRO A 344 -5.33 -12.58 -8.32
C PRO A 344 -4.29 -13.66 -8.64
N SER A 345 -3.27 -13.82 -7.80
CA SER A 345 -2.13 -14.71 -8.03
C SER A 345 -1.55 -15.25 -6.72
N ASN A 346 -0.42 -15.97 -6.78
CA ASN A 346 0.32 -16.44 -5.59
C ASN A 346 1.52 -15.54 -5.23
N VAL A 347 1.68 -14.39 -5.88
CA VAL A 347 2.82 -13.48 -5.67
C VAL A 347 2.38 -12.02 -5.72
N GLY A 348 3.13 -11.16 -5.00
CA GLY A 348 2.97 -9.70 -5.03
C GLY A 348 1.57 -9.17 -4.73
N GLU A 349 1.17 -8.10 -5.41
CA GLU A 349 -0.17 -7.49 -5.28
C GLU A 349 -1.30 -8.47 -5.62
N GLY A 350 -1.02 -9.42 -6.53
CA GLY A 350 -1.96 -10.48 -6.89
C GLY A 350 -2.23 -11.44 -5.73
N TYR A 351 -1.23 -11.71 -4.90
CA TYR A 351 -1.39 -12.48 -3.68
C TYR A 351 -2.32 -11.78 -2.68
N LEU A 352 -2.08 -10.49 -2.42
CA LEU A 352 -2.89 -9.70 -1.50
C LEU A 352 -4.36 -9.60 -1.97
N THR A 353 -4.56 -9.45 -3.28
CA THR A 353 -5.89 -9.45 -3.90
C THR A 353 -6.59 -10.80 -3.76
N ARG A 354 -5.87 -11.91 -4.01
CA ARG A 354 -6.39 -13.27 -3.74
C ARG A 354 -6.78 -13.45 -2.27
N LEU A 355 -5.92 -13.01 -1.35
CA LEU A 355 -6.13 -13.13 0.09
C LEU A 355 -7.44 -12.46 0.52
N ILE A 356 -7.67 -11.22 0.09
CA ILE A 356 -8.88 -10.47 0.48
C ILE A 356 -10.14 -11.01 -0.18
N ILE A 357 -10.08 -11.46 -1.45
CA ILE A 357 -11.21 -12.15 -2.12
C ILE A 357 -11.59 -13.41 -1.35
N ARG A 358 -10.61 -14.25 -1.01
CA ARG A 358 -10.87 -15.51 -0.29
C ARG A 358 -11.35 -15.26 1.13
N ARG A 359 -10.86 -14.22 1.81
CA ARG A 359 -11.37 -13.80 3.12
C ARG A 359 -12.85 -13.41 3.02
N ALA A 360 -13.22 -12.57 2.05
CA ALA A 360 -14.62 -12.18 1.83
C ALA A 360 -15.50 -13.38 1.47
N ALA A 361 -15.05 -14.25 0.56
CA ALA A 361 -15.76 -15.47 0.17
C ALA A 361 -15.96 -16.43 1.34
N ARG A 362 -14.95 -16.61 2.20
CA ARG A 362 -15.06 -17.43 3.42
C ARG A 362 -16.14 -16.89 4.35
N LEU A 363 -16.10 -15.59 4.64
CA LEU A 363 -17.08 -14.95 5.52
C LEU A 363 -18.49 -15.03 4.91
N ALA A 364 -18.63 -14.74 3.63
CA ALA A 364 -19.91 -14.83 2.93
C ALA A 364 -20.47 -16.26 2.91
N ARG A 365 -19.61 -17.27 2.73
CA ARG A 365 -19.98 -18.69 2.84
C ARG A 365 -20.47 -19.04 4.24
N GLN A 366 -19.79 -18.57 5.29
CA GLN A 366 -20.21 -18.79 6.68
C GLN A 366 -21.60 -18.20 6.96
N LEU A 367 -21.92 -17.07 6.33
CA LEU A 367 -23.23 -16.42 6.46
C LEU A 367 -24.30 -16.97 5.49
N GLY A 368 -23.93 -17.86 4.57
CA GLY A 368 -24.84 -18.39 3.55
C GLY A 368 -25.16 -17.41 2.41
N ILE A 369 -24.34 -16.38 2.22
CA ILE A 369 -24.54 -15.29 1.24
C ILE A 369 -23.43 -15.23 0.18
N LEU A 370 -22.69 -16.32 -0.03
CA LEU A 370 -21.59 -16.37 -1.01
C LEU A 370 -22.02 -15.96 -2.42
N GLN A 371 -23.23 -16.36 -2.82
CA GLN A 371 -23.81 -16.04 -4.13
C GLN A 371 -24.20 -14.56 -4.28
N GLU A 372 -24.29 -13.81 -3.17
CA GLU A 372 -24.63 -12.39 -3.16
C GLU A 372 -23.40 -11.49 -3.34
N LEU A 373 -22.17 -12.03 -3.30
CA LEU A 373 -20.95 -11.23 -3.44
C LEU A 373 -20.92 -10.36 -4.71
N PRO A 374 -21.36 -10.83 -5.90
CA PRO A 374 -21.47 -9.98 -7.09
C PRO A 374 -22.39 -8.78 -6.86
N ASP A 375 -23.55 -8.98 -6.22
CA ASP A 375 -24.52 -7.91 -5.95
C ASP A 375 -23.99 -6.91 -4.91
N ILE A 376 -23.22 -7.37 -3.93
CA ILE A 376 -22.54 -6.49 -2.98
C ILE A 376 -21.49 -5.63 -3.73
N ILE A 377 -20.71 -6.21 -4.65
CA ILE A 377 -19.77 -5.48 -5.50
C ILE A 377 -20.48 -4.47 -6.41
N GLU A 378 -21.63 -4.80 -6.98
CA GLU A 378 -22.46 -3.84 -7.71
C GLU A 378 -22.86 -2.66 -6.83
N GLY A 379 -23.25 -2.94 -5.58
CA GLY A 379 -23.50 -1.95 -4.56
C GLY A 379 -22.30 -1.02 -4.33
N GLN A 380 -21.09 -1.58 -4.25
CA GLN A 380 -19.84 -0.81 -4.14
C GLN A 380 -19.60 0.07 -5.37
N ILE A 381 -19.74 -0.47 -6.57
CA ILE A 381 -19.53 0.28 -7.82
C ILE A 381 -20.55 1.42 -7.93
N LYS A 382 -21.80 1.17 -7.52
CA LYS A 382 -22.85 2.20 -7.48
C LYS A 382 -22.54 3.30 -6.46
N LEU A 383 -22.08 2.92 -5.26
CA LEU A 383 -21.78 3.84 -4.18
C LEU A 383 -20.56 4.73 -4.51
N TRP A 384 -19.48 4.11 -5.00
CA TRP A 384 -18.18 4.77 -5.19
C TRP A 384 -17.92 5.26 -6.60
N GLY A 385 -18.61 4.73 -7.61
CA GLY A 385 -18.33 5.00 -9.02
C GLY A 385 -18.53 6.45 -9.47
N GLY A 386 -19.28 7.25 -8.70
CA GLY A 386 -19.42 8.69 -8.90
C GLY A 386 -18.09 9.43 -8.67
N ASP A 387 -17.43 9.11 -7.56
CA ASP A 387 -16.14 9.69 -7.14
C ASP A 387 -14.97 9.02 -7.88
N PHE A 388 -15.03 7.70 -8.06
CA PHE A 388 -13.98 6.89 -8.64
C PHE A 388 -14.46 6.27 -9.96
N ARG A 389 -14.35 7.06 -11.03
CA ARG A 389 -14.84 6.69 -12.38
C ARG A 389 -14.32 5.32 -12.86
N LEU A 390 -13.09 4.97 -12.52
CA LEU A 390 -12.45 3.71 -12.93
C LEU A 390 -13.28 2.48 -12.51
N LEU A 391 -13.96 2.53 -11.35
CA LEU A 391 -14.83 1.44 -10.89
C LEU A 391 -15.99 1.15 -11.86
N ARG A 392 -16.55 2.20 -12.48
CA ARG A 392 -17.62 2.04 -13.48
C ARG A 392 -17.07 1.53 -14.81
N GLU A 393 -15.92 2.05 -15.22
CA GLU A 393 -15.27 1.65 -16.48
C GLU A 393 -14.85 0.18 -16.45
N MET A 394 -14.34 -0.26 -15.30
CA MET A 394 -13.82 -1.61 -15.09
C MET A 394 -14.85 -2.57 -14.48
N ARG A 395 -16.13 -2.20 -14.43
CA ARG A 395 -17.20 -3.03 -13.83
C ARG A 395 -17.18 -4.48 -14.33
N GLY A 396 -17.02 -4.67 -15.63
CA GLY A 396 -16.95 -6.01 -16.23
C GLY A 396 -15.76 -6.83 -15.72
N GLU A 397 -14.58 -6.23 -15.70
CA GLU A 397 -13.34 -6.86 -15.22
C GLU A 397 -13.38 -7.17 -13.73
N ILE A 398 -13.97 -6.28 -12.92
CA ILE A 398 -14.15 -6.51 -11.48
C ILE A 398 -15.01 -7.74 -11.22
N LEU A 399 -16.17 -7.83 -11.88
CA LEU A 399 -17.10 -8.94 -11.68
C LEU A 399 -16.53 -10.26 -12.20
N GLU A 400 -15.85 -10.23 -13.36
CA GLU A 400 -15.22 -11.42 -13.93
C GLU A 400 -14.03 -11.90 -13.08
N GLY A 401 -13.18 -10.97 -12.62
CA GLY A 401 -12.07 -11.28 -11.72
C GLY A 401 -12.54 -11.88 -10.40
N LEU A 402 -13.62 -11.33 -9.81
CA LEU A 402 -14.26 -11.92 -8.63
C LEU A 402 -14.76 -13.34 -8.93
N ARG A 403 -15.56 -13.51 -9.99
CA ARG A 403 -16.18 -14.80 -10.35
C ARG A 403 -15.13 -15.90 -10.48
N ILE A 404 -14.06 -15.64 -11.24
CA ILE A 404 -12.99 -16.61 -11.50
C ILE A 404 -12.27 -17.00 -10.20
N GLU A 405 -11.96 -16.04 -9.33
CA GLU A 405 -11.25 -16.37 -8.08
C GLU A 405 -12.17 -17.07 -7.07
N VAL A 406 -13.47 -16.75 -7.04
CA VAL A 406 -14.46 -17.47 -6.21
C VAL A 406 -14.64 -18.91 -6.69
N GLU A 407 -14.73 -19.15 -8.00
CA GLU A 407 -14.78 -20.51 -8.58
C GLU A 407 -13.53 -21.32 -8.20
N LYS A 408 -12.33 -20.72 -8.35
CA LYS A 408 -11.07 -21.34 -7.92
C LYS A 408 -11.05 -21.63 -6.42
N TYR A 409 -11.60 -20.74 -5.60
CA TYR A 409 -11.71 -20.93 -4.16
C TYR A 409 -12.61 -22.12 -3.82
N GLU A 410 -13.79 -22.25 -4.43
CA GLU A 410 -14.70 -23.38 -4.20
C GLU A 410 -14.07 -24.72 -4.61
N GLU A 411 -13.39 -24.77 -5.75
CA GLU A 411 -12.61 -25.94 -6.16
C GLU A 411 -11.50 -26.28 -5.16
N THR A 412 -10.81 -25.25 -4.66
CA THR A 412 -9.72 -25.39 -3.70
C THR A 412 -10.22 -26.02 -2.40
N ILE A 413 -11.37 -25.58 -1.88
CA ILE A 413 -11.97 -26.17 -0.67
C ILE A 413 -12.33 -27.64 -0.90
N SER A 414 -12.93 -27.94 -2.06
CA SER A 414 -13.34 -29.30 -2.42
C SER A 414 -12.16 -30.27 -2.47
N LYS A 415 -11.04 -29.86 -3.10
CA LYS A 415 -9.82 -30.68 -3.23
C LYS A 415 -8.97 -30.69 -1.95
N GLY A 416 -8.93 -29.58 -1.23
CA GLY A 416 -8.03 -29.37 -0.09
C GLY A 416 -8.36 -30.18 1.15
N SER A 417 -9.63 -30.57 1.31
CA SER A 417 -10.05 -31.46 2.41
C SER A 417 -9.28 -32.78 2.39
N GLU A 418 -9.00 -33.36 1.22
CA GLU A 418 -8.20 -34.59 1.09
C GLU A 418 -6.73 -34.37 1.44
N ALA A 419 -6.17 -33.24 1.00
CA ALA A 419 -4.77 -32.90 1.26
C ALA A 419 -4.51 -32.68 2.76
N VAL A 420 -5.44 -32.02 3.45
CA VAL A 420 -5.39 -31.86 4.92
C VAL A 420 -5.49 -33.22 5.60
N LEU A 421 -6.45 -34.07 5.21
CA LEU A 421 -6.58 -35.42 5.78
C LEU A 421 -5.30 -36.26 5.61
N ARG A 422 -4.62 -36.15 4.47
CA ARG A 422 -3.35 -36.84 4.22
C ARG A 422 -2.23 -36.31 5.12
N LEU A 423 -2.06 -34.99 5.20
CA LEU A 423 -1.07 -34.35 6.07
C LEU A 423 -1.32 -34.67 7.55
N SER A 424 -2.57 -34.60 8.00
CA SER A 424 -2.94 -34.93 9.37
C SER A 424 -2.65 -36.40 9.71
N LYS A 425 -2.87 -37.35 8.79
CA LYS A 425 -2.48 -38.75 8.97
C LYS A 425 -0.96 -38.94 9.06
N GLU A 426 -0.21 -38.23 8.22
CA GLU A 426 1.25 -38.26 8.23
C GLU A 426 1.81 -37.74 9.57
N LEU A 427 1.34 -36.58 10.02
CA LEU A 427 1.73 -35.98 11.29
C LEU A 427 1.34 -36.88 12.48
N SER A 428 0.13 -37.44 12.47
CA SER A 428 -0.30 -38.40 13.48
C SER A 428 0.58 -39.65 13.49
N GLY A 429 1.04 -40.13 12.32
CA GLY A 429 1.98 -41.25 12.20
C GLY A 429 3.38 -40.94 12.74
N GLN A 430 3.78 -39.67 12.73
CA GLN A 430 5.02 -39.17 13.34
C GLN A 430 4.87 -38.84 14.84
N GLY A 431 3.69 -39.07 15.43
CA GLY A 431 3.40 -38.73 16.82
C GLY A 431 3.13 -37.24 17.07
N ILE A 432 3.02 -36.44 16.01
CA ILE A 432 2.72 -35.00 16.08
C ILE A 432 1.21 -34.83 16.16
N ARG A 433 0.73 -34.29 17.28
CA ARG A 433 -0.71 -34.08 17.53
C ARG A 433 -1.23 -32.70 17.15
N LYS A 434 -0.32 -31.77 16.79
CA LYS A 434 -0.65 -30.37 16.51
C LYS A 434 -0.02 -29.95 15.17
N ILE A 435 -0.81 -29.35 14.28
CA ILE A 435 -0.26 -28.78 13.04
C ILE A 435 0.54 -27.51 13.38
N PRO A 436 1.84 -27.42 13.01
CA PRO A 436 2.63 -26.21 13.23
C PRO A 436 2.13 -25.01 12.42
N THR A 437 2.32 -23.80 12.94
CA THR A 437 1.96 -22.56 12.24
C THR A 437 2.56 -22.46 10.85
N ASP A 438 3.84 -22.82 10.68
CA ASP A 438 4.51 -22.79 9.37
C ASP A 438 3.85 -23.72 8.34
N GLN A 439 3.28 -24.85 8.79
CA GLN A 439 2.51 -25.75 7.93
C GLN A 439 1.15 -25.15 7.57
N LEU A 440 0.49 -24.41 8.49
CA LEU A 440 -0.74 -23.67 8.17
C LEU A 440 -0.47 -22.57 7.15
N VAL A 441 0.63 -21.84 7.30
CA VAL A 441 1.07 -20.83 6.31
C VAL A 441 1.36 -21.50 4.97
N LEU A 442 2.06 -22.64 4.96
CA LEU A 442 2.34 -23.38 3.74
C LEU A 442 1.06 -23.87 3.05
N LEU A 443 0.10 -24.41 3.80
CA LEU A 443 -1.20 -24.83 3.25
C LEU A 443 -1.98 -23.65 2.68
N TYR A 444 -1.89 -22.49 3.32
CA TYR A 444 -2.50 -21.26 2.82
C TYR A 444 -1.81 -20.79 1.53
N ASP A 445 -0.49 -20.70 1.51
CA ASP A 445 0.30 -20.20 0.37
C ASP A 445 0.26 -21.14 -0.83
N SER A 446 0.42 -22.45 -0.61
CA SER A 446 0.58 -23.44 -1.67
C SER A 446 -0.74 -24.06 -2.12
N GLN A 447 -1.66 -24.28 -1.18
CA GLN A 447 -2.94 -24.94 -1.44
C GLN A 447 -4.12 -24.02 -1.26
N GLY A 448 -3.93 -22.78 -0.77
CA GLY A 448 -5.02 -21.83 -0.67
C GLY A 448 -6.01 -22.10 0.45
N LEU A 449 -5.65 -22.96 1.42
CA LEU A 449 -6.57 -23.43 2.47
C LEU A 449 -6.49 -22.53 3.70
N ALA A 450 -7.62 -21.92 4.03
CA ALA A 450 -7.76 -21.11 5.23
C ALA A 450 -7.62 -22.00 6.49
N PRO A 451 -6.98 -21.51 7.57
CA PRO A 451 -6.73 -22.31 8.77
C PRO A 451 -7.98 -22.93 9.40
N GLU A 452 -9.14 -22.29 9.28
CA GLU A 452 -10.40 -22.81 9.81
C GLU A 452 -10.89 -24.03 9.05
N ILE A 453 -10.71 -24.06 7.72
CA ILE A 453 -11.01 -25.24 6.88
C ILE A 453 -10.05 -26.38 7.21
N VAL A 454 -8.78 -26.03 7.44
CA VAL A 454 -7.77 -26.99 7.89
C VAL A 454 -8.18 -27.58 9.25
N ARG A 455 -8.62 -26.74 10.19
CA ARG A 455 -9.13 -27.16 11.50
C ARG A 455 -10.32 -28.12 11.38
N GLU A 456 -11.36 -27.75 10.63
CA GLU A 456 -12.54 -28.61 10.43
C GLU A 456 -12.20 -30.01 9.87
N SER A 457 -11.17 -30.09 9.02
CA SER A 457 -10.72 -31.34 8.42
C SER A 457 -9.79 -32.13 9.35
N ALA A 458 -8.90 -31.45 10.08
CA ALA A 458 -7.94 -32.04 11.01
C ALA A 458 -8.60 -32.61 12.28
N GLU A 459 -9.64 -31.94 12.80
CA GLU A 459 -10.40 -32.39 13.97
C GLU A 459 -11.06 -33.76 13.74
N LYS A 460 -11.50 -34.07 12.50
CA LYS A 460 -12.08 -35.37 12.12
C LYS A 460 -11.12 -36.55 12.28
N VAL A 461 -9.81 -36.29 12.32
CA VAL A 461 -8.76 -37.30 12.46
C VAL A 461 -7.95 -37.12 13.75
N GLY A 462 -8.43 -36.30 14.69
CA GLY A 462 -7.85 -36.14 16.02
C GLY A 462 -6.55 -35.35 16.07
N VAL A 463 -6.27 -34.51 15.06
CA VAL A 463 -5.12 -33.59 15.05
C VAL A 463 -5.61 -32.18 15.39
N GLU A 464 -4.97 -31.55 16.38
CA GLU A 464 -5.30 -30.20 16.81
C GLU A 464 -4.71 -29.15 15.87
N VAL A 465 -5.45 -28.08 15.65
CA VAL A 465 -5.02 -26.91 14.87
C VAL A 465 -5.21 -25.67 15.74
N ASP A 466 -4.11 -24.97 15.98
CA ASP A 466 -4.10 -23.70 16.70
C ASP A 466 -3.79 -22.60 15.70
N VAL A 467 -4.76 -21.73 15.46
CA VAL A 467 -4.66 -20.66 14.47
C VAL A 467 -4.16 -19.42 15.19
N PRO A 468 -2.99 -18.86 14.82
CA PRO A 468 -2.53 -17.60 15.38
C PRO A 468 -3.56 -16.48 15.18
N GLU A 469 -3.75 -15.63 16.19
CA GLU A 469 -4.73 -14.53 16.12
C GLU A 469 -4.39 -13.51 15.03
N ASN A 470 -3.11 -13.37 14.70
CA ASN A 470 -2.59 -12.50 13.65
C ASN A 470 -2.27 -13.25 12.34
N PHE A 471 -2.88 -14.42 12.09
CA PHE A 471 -2.51 -15.28 10.97
C PHE A 471 -2.57 -14.56 9.61
N LEU A 472 -3.64 -13.81 9.32
CA LEU A 472 -3.74 -13.13 8.01
C LEU A 472 -2.77 -11.95 7.90
N THR A 473 -2.46 -11.27 9.01
CA THR A 473 -1.42 -10.24 9.05
C THR A 473 -0.04 -10.85 8.78
N LEU A 474 0.31 -11.96 9.46
CA LEU A 474 1.57 -12.69 9.27
C LEU A 474 1.77 -13.08 7.80
N VAL A 475 0.72 -13.65 7.21
CA VAL A 475 0.72 -14.10 5.83
C VAL A 475 0.81 -12.92 4.86
N ALA A 476 0.06 -11.85 5.09
CA ALA A 476 0.14 -10.64 4.28
C ALA A 476 1.54 -10.01 4.37
N GLU A 477 2.12 -9.85 5.56
CA GLU A 477 3.45 -9.26 5.76
C GLU A 477 4.55 -10.02 5.02
N ARG A 478 4.48 -11.35 5.00
CA ARG A 478 5.42 -12.21 4.26
C ARG A 478 5.42 -11.95 2.76
N HIS A 479 4.28 -11.51 2.21
CA HIS A 479 4.07 -11.25 0.78
C HIS A 479 3.87 -9.78 0.43
N SER A 480 3.97 -8.86 1.41
CA SER A 480 3.71 -7.41 1.22
C SER A 480 4.93 -6.62 0.78
N LYS A 481 6.12 -7.21 0.85
CA LYS A 481 7.35 -6.61 0.35
C LYS A 481 7.80 -7.36 -0.89
N PRO A 482 8.20 -6.65 -1.95
CA PRO A 482 8.99 -7.23 -3.01
C PRO A 482 10.20 -7.93 -2.40
N THR A 483 10.34 -9.24 -2.64
CA THR A 483 11.62 -9.91 -2.42
C THR A 483 12.63 -9.12 -3.23
N SER A 484 13.81 -8.82 -2.67
CA SER A 484 14.88 -8.03 -3.28
C SER A 484 15.48 -8.64 -4.57
N SER A 485 14.76 -9.53 -5.22
CA SER A 485 15.03 -10.09 -6.53
C SER A 485 14.52 -9.14 -7.62
N LEU A 486 15.45 -8.74 -8.50
CA LEU A 486 15.26 -8.04 -9.78
C LEU A 486 15.48 -6.53 -9.77
N GLU A 487 16.62 -6.11 -9.25
CA GLU A 487 17.64 -5.31 -9.96
C GLU A 487 18.77 -5.13 -8.95
N ALA A 488 19.43 -6.24 -8.61
CA ALA A 488 20.86 -6.10 -8.40
C ALA A 488 21.39 -5.72 -9.77
N SER A 489 21.43 -4.41 -10.05
CA SER A 489 22.46 -3.90 -10.92
C SER A 489 23.73 -4.62 -10.52
N SER A 490 24.53 -4.99 -11.50
CA SER A 490 25.92 -5.40 -11.35
C SER A 490 26.78 -4.28 -10.72
N SER A 491 26.23 -3.56 -9.73
CA SER A 491 26.84 -2.52 -8.93
C SER A 491 27.82 -3.19 -8.00
N ASN A 492 29.02 -3.39 -8.51
CA ASN A 492 30.20 -3.42 -7.66
C ASN A 492 30.21 -2.07 -6.91
N PRO A 493 29.99 -2.03 -5.58
CA PRO A 493 29.85 -0.78 -4.82
C PRO A 493 31.08 0.13 -4.97
N GLU A 494 32.24 -0.50 -5.15
CA GLU A 494 33.51 0.18 -5.40
C GLU A 494 33.48 0.97 -6.72
N TRP A 495 32.78 0.48 -7.74
CA TRP A 495 32.68 1.16 -9.03
C TRP A 495 31.70 2.34 -8.96
N GLU A 496 30.57 2.18 -8.28
CA GLU A 496 29.63 3.30 -8.11
C GLU A 496 30.27 4.47 -7.37
N GLU A 497 31.04 4.20 -6.31
CA GLU A 497 31.73 5.25 -5.56
C GLU A 497 32.83 5.93 -6.39
N ASN A 498 33.59 5.16 -7.17
CA ASN A 498 34.64 5.69 -8.06
C ASN A 498 34.10 6.44 -9.29
N LEU A 499 32.86 6.16 -9.71
CA LEU A 499 32.25 6.76 -10.91
C LEU A 499 31.32 7.94 -10.59
N LYS A 500 30.98 8.19 -9.30
CA LYS A 500 29.96 9.18 -8.91
C LYS A 500 30.29 10.62 -9.33
N ASP A 501 31.58 10.96 -9.36
CA ASP A 501 32.07 12.32 -9.61
C ASP A 501 32.39 12.57 -11.09
N LEU A 502 32.18 11.56 -11.96
CA LEU A 502 32.38 11.70 -13.40
C LEU A 502 31.22 12.45 -14.08
N PRO A 503 31.49 13.17 -15.18
CA PRO A 503 30.45 13.82 -15.96
C PRO A 503 29.49 12.80 -16.57
N VAL A 504 28.24 13.21 -16.76
CA VAL A 504 27.20 12.42 -17.40
C VAL A 504 27.61 12.04 -18.83
N THR A 505 27.51 10.76 -19.17
CA THR A 505 27.71 10.32 -20.56
C THR A 505 26.53 10.75 -21.43
N ARG A 506 26.76 11.50 -22.51
CA ARG A 506 25.72 11.84 -23.49
C ARG A 506 25.31 10.61 -24.30
N ALA A 507 24.09 10.16 -24.08
CA ALA A 507 23.47 9.05 -24.79
C ALA A 507 22.94 9.47 -26.17
N ILE A 508 23.77 9.34 -27.21
CA ILE A 508 23.43 9.75 -28.59
C ILE A 508 22.23 8.94 -29.12
N TYR A 509 22.09 7.68 -28.68
CA TYR A 509 21.01 6.79 -29.10
C TYR A 509 19.60 7.27 -28.70
N TYR A 510 19.46 8.26 -27.79
CA TYR A 510 18.17 8.92 -27.53
C TYR A 510 17.87 10.04 -28.53
N ASP A 511 18.89 10.65 -29.14
CA ASP A 511 18.75 11.69 -30.16
C ASP A 511 18.48 11.06 -31.54
N ASP A 512 19.26 10.03 -31.91
CA ASP A 512 19.11 9.28 -33.15
C ASP A 512 19.39 7.78 -32.94
N ALA A 513 18.32 6.97 -32.93
CA ALA A 513 18.41 5.53 -32.73
C ALA A 513 19.05 4.77 -33.92
N TYR A 514 19.17 5.41 -35.09
CA TYR A 514 19.74 4.82 -36.32
C TYR A 514 21.20 5.19 -36.54
N GLN A 515 21.77 6.07 -35.73
CA GLN A 515 23.18 6.41 -35.81
C GLN A 515 24.05 5.22 -35.33
N THR A 516 24.91 4.73 -36.22
CA THR A 516 25.74 3.53 -35.96
C THR A 516 27.17 3.84 -35.56
N SER A 517 27.67 5.03 -35.88
CA SER A 517 29.05 5.44 -35.61
C SER A 517 29.12 6.82 -34.96
N PHE A 518 30.15 7.03 -34.15
CA PHE A 518 30.36 8.28 -33.41
C PHE A 518 31.84 8.47 -33.05
N GLN A 519 32.20 9.69 -32.66
CA GLN A 519 33.48 10.01 -32.04
C GLN A 519 33.26 10.45 -30.59
N ALA A 520 34.11 10.00 -29.69
CA ALA A 520 34.00 10.30 -28.27
C ALA A 520 35.37 10.46 -27.62
N LYS A 521 35.39 11.14 -26.47
CA LYS A 521 36.57 11.24 -25.60
C LYS A 521 36.48 10.24 -24.47
N ILE A 522 37.63 9.67 -24.10
CA ILE A 522 37.73 8.84 -22.90
C ILE A 522 37.78 9.75 -21.67
N VAL A 523 36.79 9.61 -20.80
CA VAL A 523 36.67 10.37 -19.55
C VAL A 523 37.37 9.64 -18.41
N ALA A 524 37.28 8.31 -18.38
CA ALA A 524 37.94 7.47 -17.39
C ALA A 524 38.22 6.07 -17.93
N LYS A 525 39.25 5.43 -17.36
CA LYS A 525 39.49 3.99 -17.47
C LYS A 525 39.07 3.33 -16.16
N VAL A 526 38.38 2.20 -16.25
CA VAL A 526 37.83 1.49 -15.09
C VAL A 526 38.28 0.04 -15.16
N GLY A 527 39.01 -0.42 -14.16
CA GLY A 527 39.67 -1.73 -14.22
C GLY A 527 40.68 -1.86 -15.37
N GLU A 528 40.97 -3.10 -15.79
CA GLU A 528 41.96 -3.36 -16.85
C GLU A 528 41.38 -3.24 -18.27
N ASN A 529 40.08 -3.49 -18.46
CA ASN A 529 39.45 -3.63 -19.77
C ASN A 529 38.09 -2.89 -19.90
N ALA A 530 37.89 -1.77 -19.20
CA ALA A 530 36.68 -0.96 -19.39
C ALA A 530 36.96 0.55 -19.47
N VAL A 531 36.10 1.26 -20.21
CA VAL A 531 36.19 2.71 -20.41
C VAL A 531 34.87 3.43 -20.28
N VAL A 532 34.97 4.67 -19.79
CA VAL A 532 33.91 5.65 -19.78
C VAL A 532 34.16 6.67 -20.88
N LEU A 533 33.12 6.96 -21.66
CA LEU A 533 33.15 7.95 -22.74
C LEU A 533 32.30 9.17 -22.36
N ASP A 534 32.61 10.33 -22.94
CA ASP A 534 31.80 11.56 -22.80
C ASP A 534 30.47 11.47 -23.54
N GLN A 535 30.42 10.71 -24.63
CA GLN A 535 29.21 10.40 -25.39
C GLN A 535 29.30 9.01 -26.04
N THR A 536 28.15 8.37 -26.31
CA THR A 536 28.13 7.04 -26.93
C THR A 536 26.86 6.74 -27.72
N CYS A 537 27.00 5.99 -28.81
CA CYS A 537 25.87 5.34 -29.48
C CYS A 537 25.52 3.98 -28.88
N PHE A 538 26.38 3.36 -28.07
CA PHE A 538 26.10 2.04 -27.49
C PHE A 538 25.02 2.14 -26.42
N TYR A 539 23.94 1.38 -26.57
CA TYR A 539 22.91 1.23 -25.55
C TYR A 539 23.42 0.31 -24.44
N PRO A 540 23.49 0.76 -23.18
CA PRO A 540 23.79 -0.10 -22.05
C PRO A 540 22.64 -1.08 -21.80
N GLU A 541 22.93 -2.26 -21.28
CA GLU A 541 21.87 -3.20 -20.88
C GLU A 541 20.87 -2.53 -19.92
N GLY A 542 19.58 -2.70 -20.20
CA GLY A 542 18.53 -2.06 -19.40
C GLY A 542 17.13 -2.22 -20.00
N GLY A 543 16.11 -2.28 -19.13
CA GLY A 543 14.71 -2.46 -19.55
C GLY A 543 14.43 -3.79 -20.24
N GLY A 544 15.20 -4.83 -19.88
CA GLY A 544 15.15 -6.17 -20.50
C GLY A 544 15.71 -6.25 -21.93
N GLN A 545 16.32 -5.16 -22.43
CA GLN A 545 17.06 -5.15 -23.69
C GLN A 545 18.56 -5.35 -23.38
N PRO A 546 19.21 -6.36 -23.99
CA PRO A 546 20.65 -6.58 -23.86
C PRO A 546 21.48 -5.40 -24.35
N ALA A 547 22.70 -5.28 -23.81
CA ALA A 547 23.68 -4.31 -24.27
C ALA A 547 24.00 -4.46 -25.77
N ASP A 548 24.32 -3.33 -26.39
CA ASP A 548 24.92 -3.35 -27.71
C ASP A 548 26.36 -3.84 -27.67
N HIS A 549 26.74 -4.52 -28.74
CA HIS A 549 28.12 -4.87 -29.01
C HIS A 549 28.60 -4.05 -30.21
N GLY A 550 29.90 -4.12 -30.48
CA GLY A 550 30.51 -3.40 -31.58
C GLY A 550 31.98 -3.23 -31.32
N GLU A 551 32.56 -2.14 -31.80
CA GLU A 551 34.00 -1.94 -31.79
C GLU A 551 34.34 -0.48 -31.48
N LEU A 552 35.41 -0.29 -30.70
CA LEU A 552 36.06 1.00 -30.51
C LEU A 552 37.41 0.98 -31.22
N ARG A 553 37.67 2.00 -32.04
CA ARG A 553 38.92 2.21 -32.77
C ARG A 553 39.76 3.25 -32.05
N PHE A 554 41.01 2.86 -31.81
CA PHE A 554 42.02 3.53 -31.01
C PHE A 554 43.27 3.72 -31.86
N ALA A 555 43.40 4.83 -32.59
CA ALA A 555 44.46 5.02 -33.58
C ALA A 555 44.58 3.80 -34.52
N ASP A 556 45.62 2.96 -34.36
CA ASP A 556 45.86 1.75 -35.18
C ASP A 556 45.26 0.45 -34.60
N LYS A 557 44.62 0.48 -33.43
CA LYS A 557 44.01 -0.69 -32.78
C LYS A 557 42.49 -0.66 -32.86
N LYS A 558 41.90 -1.85 -32.90
CA LYS A 558 40.45 -2.06 -32.90
C LYS A 558 40.13 -3.08 -31.81
N LEU A 559 39.35 -2.65 -30.82
CA LEU A 559 38.93 -3.48 -29.69
C LEU A 559 37.43 -3.72 -29.78
N LYS A 560 36.99 -4.92 -29.41
CA LYS A 560 35.57 -5.27 -29.41
C LYS A 560 34.94 -4.84 -28.11
N VAL A 561 33.79 -4.19 -28.20
CA VAL A 561 32.91 -3.94 -27.06
C VAL A 561 32.06 -5.19 -26.86
N THR A 562 32.29 -5.88 -25.75
CA THR A 562 31.61 -7.15 -25.42
C THR A 562 30.42 -6.97 -24.50
N ASP A 563 30.38 -5.86 -23.76
CA ASP A 563 29.26 -5.51 -22.88
C ASP A 563 29.26 -4.00 -22.62
N VAL A 564 28.10 -3.45 -22.27
CA VAL A 564 27.91 -2.03 -21.95
C VAL A 564 26.92 -1.91 -20.80
N GLN A 565 27.32 -1.26 -19.72
CA GLN A 565 26.53 -1.15 -18.49
C GLN A 565 26.44 0.30 -18.04
N LYS A 566 25.37 0.63 -17.32
CA LYS A 566 25.14 1.98 -16.78
C LYS A 566 25.32 1.97 -15.27
N PHE A 567 26.16 2.87 -14.75
CA PHE A 567 26.38 3.09 -13.33
C PHE A 567 26.05 4.55 -13.00
N GLY A 568 24.97 4.79 -12.26
CA GLY A 568 24.44 6.14 -12.05
C GLY A 568 24.13 6.85 -13.36
N ASN A 569 24.88 7.92 -13.67
CA ASN A 569 24.73 8.71 -14.91
C ASN A 569 25.80 8.42 -15.97
N THR A 570 26.62 7.38 -15.75
CA THR A 570 27.81 7.09 -16.54
C THR A 570 27.65 5.76 -17.27
N VAL A 571 28.09 5.70 -18.54
CA VAL A 571 28.07 4.45 -19.33
C VAL A 571 29.48 3.88 -19.43
N VAL A 572 29.62 2.63 -19.01
CA VAL A 572 30.88 1.87 -19.00
C VAL A 572 30.84 0.84 -20.13
N HIS A 573 31.90 0.81 -20.94
CA HIS A 573 32.05 -0.09 -22.07
C HIS A 573 33.14 -1.11 -21.76
N PHE A 574 32.79 -2.39 -21.74
CA PHE A 574 33.72 -3.49 -21.49
C PHE A 574 34.31 -4.00 -22.79
N LEU A 575 35.62 -4.18 -22.80
CA LEU A 575 36.39 -4.55 -23.98
C LEU A 575 36.95 -5.96 -23.86
N ASP A 576 37.18 -6.58 -25.02
CA ASP A 576 37.78 -7.91 -25.12
C ASP A 576 39.28 -7.94 -24.74
N GLN A 577 39.95 -6.79 -24.70
CA GLN A 577 41.38 -6.66 -24.36
C GLN A 577 41.67 -5.38 -23.53
N PRO A 578 42.76 -5.35 -22.75
CA PRO A 578 43.16 -4.17 -21.97
C PRO A 578 43.57 -2.95 -22.83
N ILE A 579 43.52 -1.76 -22.22
CA ILE A 579 43.87 -0.48 -22.87
C ILE A 579 45.17 0.08 -22.33
N ASP A 580 46.28 -0.26 -23.00
CA ASP A 580 47.63 0.12 -22.56
C ASP A 580 48.04 1.56 -22.93
N GLN A 581 47.32 2.23 -23.84
CA GLN A 581 47.71 3.55 -24.36
C GLN A 581 46.88 4.69 -23.72
N GLU A 582 47.52 5.82 -23.44
CA GLU A 582 46.82 7.08 -23.14
C GLU A 582 46.28 7.66 -24.45
N ILE A 583 45.04 7.30 -24.78
CA ILE A 583 44.33 7.78 -25.98
C ILE A 583 43.17 8.65 -25.52
N GLU A 584 43.09 9.87 -26.03
CA GLU A 584 42.04 10.81 -25.65
C GLU A 584 40.78 10.67 -26.51
N LEU A 585 40.88 10.24 -27.77
CA LEU A 585 39.79 10.20 -28.74
C LEU A 585 39.62 8.80 -29.36
N VAL A 586 38.38 8.35 -29.46
CA VAL A 586 38.01 7.05 -30.03
C VAL A 586 36.90 7.20 -31.06
N GLU A 587 36.92 6.34 -32.07
CA GLU A 587 35.79 6.17 -32.99
C GLU A 587 35.04 4.89 -32.64
N GLY A 588 33.75 5.01 -32.35
CA GLY A 588 32.89 3.87 -32.03
C GLY A 588 32.00 3.47 -33.20
N GLU A 589 31.81 2.18 -33.38
CA GLU A 589 30.92 1.58 -34.38
C GLU A 589 30.14 0.43 -33.74
N ILE A 590 28.81 0.50 -33.71
CA ILE A 590 27.96 -0.56 -33.13
C ILE A 590 27.73 -1.70 -34.13
N ASP A 591 27.47 -2.91 -33.64
CA ASP A 591 26.92 -3.99 -34.45
C ASP A 591 25.46 -3.67 -34.82
N TRP A 592 25.28 -3.10 -36.01
CA TRP A 592 23.98 -2.67 -36.49
C TRP A 592 22.97 -3.82 -36.64
N GLN A 593 23.42 -5.02 -37.01
CA GLN A 593 22.50 -6.14 -37.20
C GLN A 593 21.93 -6.62 -35.87
N ARG A 594 22.77 -6.63 -34.82
CA ARG A 594 22.32 -6.85 -33.44
C ARG A 594 21.33 -5.76 -33.00
N ARG A 595 21.71 -4.49 -33.15
CA ARG A 595 20.89 -3.34 -32.75
C ARG A 595 19.50 -3.37 -33.40
N VAL A 596 19.42 -3.54 -34.72
CA VAL A 596 18.15 -3.47 -35.44
C VAL A 596 17.21 -4.63 -35.06
N ASN A 597 17.75 -5.82 -34.76
CA ASN A 597 16.96 -6.94 -34.27
C ASN A 597 16.39 -6.65 -32.88
N LEU A 598 17.21 -6.10 -31.97
CA LEU A 598 16.75 -5.66 -30.65
C LEU A 598 15.67 -4.56 -30.75
N MET A 599 15.84 -3.57 -31.61
CA MET A 599 14.84 -2.51 -31.85
C MET A 599 13.51 -3.08 -32.38
N ARG A 600 13.56 -4.05 -33.30
CA ARG A 600 12.38 -4.74 -33.83
C ARG A 600 11.64 -5.50 -32.74
N HIS A 601 12.35 -6.28 -31.93
CA HIS A 601 11.75 -7.02 -30.83
C HIS A 601 11.20 -6.12 -29.73
N HIS A 602 11.89 -5.03 -29.41
CA HIS A 602 11.42 -4.02 -28.48
C HIS A 602 10.10 -3.39 -28.97
N THR A 603 10.06 -2.95 -30.23
CA THR A 603 8.84 -2.40 -30.84
C THR A 603 7.73 -3.44 -30.92
N GLY A 604 8.07 -4.67 -31.27
CA GLY A 604 7.14 -5.81 -31.31
C GLY A 604 6.52 -6.10 -29.94
N THR A 605 7.30 -5.96 -28.86
CA THR A 605 6.80 -6.12 -27.49
C THR A 605 5.73 -5.08 -27.17
N HIS A 606 5.95 -3.80 -27.51
CA HIS A 606 4.91 -2.76 -27.32
C HIS A 606 3.66 -3.02 -28.14
N ALA A 607 3.82 -3.44 -29.40
CA ALA A 607 2.69 -3.80 -30.26
C ALA A 607 1.90 -4.98 -29.67
N LEU A 608 2.60 -6.01 -29.18
CA LEU A 608 2.01 -7.20 -28.58
C LEU A 608 1.27 -6.89 -27.27
N ILE A 609 1.83 -6.06 -26.39
CA ILE A 609 1.14 -5.57 -25.17
C ILE A 609 -0.14 -4.83 -25.56
N GLY A 610 -0.06 -3.95 -26.55
CA GLY A 610 -1.22 -3.21 -27.04
C GLY A 610 -2.30 -4.13 -27.64
N ALA A 611 -1.91 -5.17 -28.39
CA ALA A 611 -2.85 -6.16 -28.93
C ALA A 611 -3.49 -6.99 -27.81
N ALA A 612 -2.67 -7.48 -26.87
CA ALA A 612 -3.13 -8.24 -25.72
C ALA A 612 -4.14 -7.46 -24.88
N ARG A 613 -3.91 -6.18 -24.59
CA ARG A 613 -4.89 -5.33 -23.87
C ARG A 613 -6.22 -5.21 -24.60
N ARG A 614 -6.19 -5.03 -25.93
CA ARG A 614 -7.43 -4.90 -26.74
C ARG A 614 -8.22 -6.21 -26.84
N VAL A 615 -7.55 -7.36 -26.82
CA VAL A 615 -8.18 -8.67 -26.99
C VAL A 615 -8.60 -9.28 -25.65
N LEU A 616 -7.75 -9.19 -24.64
CA LEU A 616 -7.91 -9.87 -23.36
C LEU A 616 -8.52 -8.97 -22.27
N GLY A 617 -8.35 -7.64 -22.35
CA GLY A 617 -8.86 -6.67 -21.38
C GLY A 617 -7.80 -5.68 -20.87
N GLU A 618 -8.25 -4.57 -20.30
CA GLU A 618 -7.38 -3.47 -19.83
C GLU A 618 -6.55 -3.82 -18.59
N HIS A 619 -6.87 -4.92 -17.90
CA HIS A 619 -6.10 -5.45 -16.77
C HIS A 619 -4.74 -6.04 -17.17
N VAL A 620 -4.54 -6.32 -18.46
CA VAL A 620 -3.28 -6.87 -18.96
C VAL A 620 -2.15 -5.87 -18.74
N TRP A 621 -1.20 -6.28 -17.90
CA TRP A 621 0.01 -5.55 -17.58
C TRP A 621 1.25 -6.40 -17.83
N GLN A 622 2.36 -5.75 -18.18
CA GLN A 622 3.64 -6.42 -18.32
C GLN A 622 4.15 -6.85 -16.94
N ALA A 623 4.29 -8.16 -16.73
CA ALA A 623 4.91 -8.75 -15.54
C ALA A 623 6.41 -8.98 -15.73
N GLY A 624 6.86 -9.08 -16.99
CA GLY A 624 8.26 -9.29 -17.34
C GLY A 624 8.46 -9.20 -18.84
N ALA A 625 9.65 -8.82 -19.28
CA ALA A 625 10.01 -8.84 -20.69
C ALA A 625 11.51 -9.12 -20.85
N GLN A 626 11.84 -10.09 -21.69
CA GLN A 626 13.22 -10.43 -22.05
C GLN A 626 13.33 -10.38 -23.57
N LYS A 627 14.24 -9.53 -24.05
CA LYS A 627 14.54 -9.43 -25.48
C LYS A 627 15.85 -10.14 -25.75
N GLU A 628 15.89 -10.92 -26.82
CA GLU A 628 17.12 -11.48 -27.37
C GLU A 628 17.19 -11.17 -28.86
N VAL A 629 18.30 -11.53 -29.51
CA VAL A 629 18.50 -11.23 -30.94
C VAL A 629 17.60 -12.09 -31.82
N GLU A 630 17.37 -13.34 -31.44
CA GLU A 630 16.62 -14.33 -32.25
C GLU A 630 15.19 -14.56 -31.76
N SER A 631 14.95 -14.40 -30.46
CA SER A 631 13.63 -14.60 -29.86
C SER A 631 13.38 -13.59 -28.75
N SER A 632 12.13 -13.39 -28.36
CA SER A 632 11.78 -12.51 -27.26
C SER A 632 10.57 -13.06 -26.52
N ARG A 633 10.51 -12.75 -25.23
CA ARG A 633 9.44 -13.18 -24.32
C ARG A 633 8.82 -11.96 -23.68
N LEU A 634 7.49 -11.99 -23.63
CA LEU A 634 6.67 -11.05 -22.90
C LEU A 634 5.78 -11.85 -21.94
N ASP A 635 5.90 -11.56 -20.65
CA ASP A 635 4.99 -12.07 -19.64
C ASP A 635 3.94 -11.02 -19.32
N VAL A 636 2.68 -11.41 -19.35
CA VAL A 636 1.57 -10.52 -19.01
C VAL A 636 0.71 -11.08 -17.89
N THR A 637 0.14 -10.19 -17.08
CA THR A 637 -0.87 -10.54 -16.09
C THR A 637 -2.16 -10.94 -16.78
N HIS A 638 -2.65 -12.14 -16.50
CA HIS A 638 -3.96 -12.61 -16.96
C HIS A 638 -4.50 -13.70 -16.03
N TYR A 639 -5.82 -13.73 -15.79
CA TYR A 639 -6.44 -14.58 -14.77
C TYR A 639 -6.69 -16.03 -15.22
N ARG A 640 -6.49 -16.34 -16.51
CA ARG A 640 -6.67 -17.66 -17.13
C ARG A 640 -5.65 -17.89 -18.23
N GLU A 641 -5.60 -19.11 -18.77
CA GLU A 641 -4.80 -19.39 -19.97
C GLU A 641 -5.39 -18.72 -21.20
N ILE A 642 -4.51 -18.18 -22.06
CA ILE A 642 -4.92 -17.57 -23.33
C ILE A 642 -5.32 -18.70 -24.29
N SER A 643 -6.59 -18.72 -24.68
CA SER A 643 -7.11 -19.72 -25.60
C SER A 643 -6.49 -19.61 -27.00
N ALA A 644 -6.53 -20.69 -27.79
CA ALA A 644 -6.02 -20.67 -29.16
C ALA A 644 -6.65 -19.55 -30.01
N LYS A 645 -7.93 -19.28 -29.81
CA LYS A 645 -8.67 -18.22 -30.53
C LYS A 645 -8.26 -16.81 -30.08
N GLU A 646 -8.01 -16.61 -28.79
CA GLU A 646 -7.47 -15.33 -28.29
C GLU A 646 -6.05 -15.12 -28.81
N ARG A 647 -5.19 -16.15 -28.80
CA ARG A 647 -3.83 -16.10 -29.36
C ARG A 647 -3.81 -15.79 -30.85
N GLU A 648 -4.76 -16.28 -31.63
CA GLU A 648 -4.86 -15.97 -33.06
C GLU A 648 -5.34 -14.53 -33.33
N ARG A 649 -6.12 -13.94 -32.40
CA ARG A 649 -6.60 -12.57 -32.51
C ARG A 649 -5.58 -11.51 -32.07
N ILE A 650 -4.68 -11.89 -31.16
CA ILE A 650 -3.53 -11.09 -30.71
C ILE A 650 -2.48 -11.10 -31.82
#